data_AF-A0A915B0H8-F1
#
_entry.id   AF-A0A915B0H8-F1
#
_cell.length_a   1.000
_cell.length_b   1.000
_cell.length_c   1.000
_cell.angle_alpha   90.00
_cell.angle_beta   90.00
_cell.angle_gamma   90.00
#
_symmetry.space_group_name_H-M   'P 1'
#
loop_
_entity.id
_entity.type
_entity.pdbx_description
1 polymer ?
#
loop_
_entity_poly.entity_id
_entity_poly.type
_entity_poly.pdbx_seq_one_letter_code
_entity_poly.pdbx_strand_id
1 'polypeptide(L)'
;MSHSSSNDISRVESMGDKKSDHEQSADPSMLKTGDQVKAGDSKKSKEEKKEEFRPALPPEPLATWRKVLKDVWIGESKNIKVELCETILTNIFIVSNNLFEDILLLHKICPDYSTQKMSTLAGFVMQYFAQWLNKCDRSELYERYLTRQLQMEALETAVVKHTTHLRTIADIYKLKVKEMMTPACNAVKRLLELKNYRDAINCAAVFDLQEEIPIEQIVVPCLLQNGYLAIEAYLKDRRDLQIELVRFFDNFVGMDNAKMRERVRCLHESGLLPMSQMKMQSKTLEKLVAKLISIYGLRGDEAAPNLARCRQEGSLRYVVSKHFIEGTMSEESYTDYVSHALKDDQHLQHYFVKHLYRIGEIDDAVRWVVHCKMNTNIPHSVRAIMDQTRIQSAEEKISRLRERRKDMVDVNLFDGHPVIMVDTIMSLRRLIGVFETASIIGIDTEWKPMFLSTVEQVALLQVSTRSCSYLVDVIKLEEEIGEEEWMEFFKALFCTESSMKLGFDFANDMRVLRASFPFLESMQPDMKNVICIMKLATSLISENSASLDLPVDEAHGSASNENTADELPSDEQQLHFKLADLYYRLLGERLDKREQIGNWAVRPLRREQMKYAAMDAYCLIRIYDRMKVRATEEFGMNWQTHLEMSDVIQVKPKQPKKGKKKATRVDDNELQQMMERVNAAVDESTANGQRPSDVKVIVDSMMFGLGKHLRRCGIDTILAETRDSLVECAKRERERYILTSGKAYNELLRNRALCASNRILCVPAVQTMNAIEQIEYVLKYFHIKLHKEDI
;
A
#
# COMPACT_ATOMS: atom_id res chain seq x y z
N MET A 1 -23.94 46.36 34.09
CA MET A 1 -24.71 45.88 35.26
C MET A 1 -23.98 44.63 35.77
N SER A 2 -22.98 44.83 36.64
CA SER A 2 -23.01 44.67 38.12
C SER A 2 -22.86 43.20 38.56
N HIS A 3 -21.63 42.80 38.93
CA HIS A 3 -21.15 42.46 40.30
C HIS A 3 -21.44 41.00 40.70
N SER A 4 -20.46 40.09 40.76
CA SER A 4 -19.39 39.87 41.77
C SER A 4 -19.86 39.30 43.11
N SER A 5 -19.50 38.04 43.42
CA SER A 5 -19.21 37.49 44.77
C SER A 5 -18.61 36.09 44.56
N SER A 6 -17.30 35.84 44.73
CA SER A 6 -16.47 35.77 45.95
C SER A 6 -16.61 34.43 46.70
N ASN A 7 -15.56 33.61 46.51
CA ASN A 7 -15.13 32.51 47.37
C ASN A 7 -14.57 33.07 48.69
N ASP A 8 -14.85 32.39 49.79
CA ASP A 8 -13.98 32.32 50.96
C ASP A 8 -14.34 31.07 51.78
N ILE A 9 -13.33 30.27 52.13
CA ILE A 9 -13.01 29.82 53.49
C ILE A 9 -11.79 28.87 53.42
N SER A 10 -10.88 29.14 54.33
CA SER A 10 -9.54 28.62 54.49
C SER A 10 -9.40 27.82 55.80
N ARG A 11 -8.24 27.12 55.91
CA ARG A 11 -7.57 26.56 57.11
C ARG A 11 -8.14 25.24 57.66
N VAL A 12 -7.33 24.27 58.07
CA VAL A 12 -6.22 24.30 59.06
C VAL A 12 -5.18 23.21 58.69
N GLU A 13 -3.94 23.57 58.33
CA GLU A 13 -2.67 23.50 59.09
C GLU A 13 -2.21 22.09 59.57
N SER A 14 -1.02 21.67 59.12
CA SER A 14 -0.20 20.63 59.75
C SER A 14 1.27 21.06 59.79
N MET A 15 1.85 21.21 60.99
CA MET A 15 3.28 21.44 61.22
C MET A 15 3.75 20.69 62.47
N GLY A 16 4.76 19.83 62.27
CA GLY A 16 5.91 19.61 63.17
C GLY A 16 5.79 18.53 64.26
N ASP A 17 6.86 17.96 64.82
CA ASP A 17 8.27 17.76 64.43
C ASP A 17 8.84 16.76 65.47
N LYS A 18 9.69 15.82 65.02
CA LYS A 18 10.78 15.06 65.68
C LYS A 18 10.78 14.52 67.15
N LYS A 19 11.18 13.24 67.22
CA LYS A 19 12.22 12.55 68.04
C LYS A 19 12.08 12.40 69.58
N SER A 20 12.18 11.15 70.04
CA SER A 20 13.21 10.70 71.00
C SER A 20 13.29 9.16 71.08
N ASP A 21 14.47 8.61 70.81
CA ASP A 21 14.94 7.25 71.13
C ASP A 21 15.64 7.22 72.50
N HIS A 22 15.79 6.01 73.07
CA HIS A 22 16.85 5.45 73.95
C HIS A 22 16.26 4.61 75.11
N GLU A 23 16.84 3.50 75.53
CA GLU A 23 18.25 3.21 75.86
C GLU A 23 18.62 1.74 75.53
N GLN A 24 19.70 1.44 74.79
CA GLN A 24 21.15 1.41 75.12
C GLN A 24 21.67 0.13 75.80
N SER A 25 22.50 -0.61 75.06
CA SER A 25 23.89 -1.00 75.43
C SER A 25 24.55 -1.61 74.16
N ALA A 26 25.45 -0.93 73.45
CA ALA A 26 26.91 -0.78 73.66
C ALA A 26 27.68 -2.12 73.46
N ASP A 27 28.82 -2.24 72.76
CA ASP A 27 29.65 -1.46 71.82
C ASP A 27 30.70 -2.46 71.23
N PRO A 28 31.40 -2.19 70.09
CA PRO A 28 32.02 -3.19 69.19
C PRO A 28 33.56 -3.11 69.07
N SER A 29 34.18 -4.08 68.36
CA SER A 29 35.41 -3.94 67.53
C SER A 29 35.79 -5.33 66.93
N MET A 30 35.75 -5.49 65.60
CA MET A 30 36.85 -5.43 64.61
C MET A 30 37.61 -6.75 64.32
N LEU A 31 37.61 -7.09 63.01
CA LEU A 31 38.63 -7.75 62.16
C LEU A 31 38.72 -9.29 62.03
N LYS A 32 38.45 -9.73 60.76
CA LYS A 32 39.14 -10.74 59.92
C LYS A 32 39.19 -12.19 60.46
N THR A 33 38.89 -13.29 59.74
CA THR A 33 38.95 -13.68 58.32
C THR A 33 38.44 -15.14 58.23
N GLY A 34 37.86 -15.57 57.10
CA GLY A 34 37.99 -16.96 56.63
C GLY A 34 36.78 -17.91 56.72
N ASP A 35 36.36 -18.37 55.53
CA ASP A 35 35.73 -19.65 55.18
C ASP A 35 34.30 -20.01 55.65
N GLN A 36 33.34 -19.86 54.72
CA GLN A 36 32.12 -20.67 54.67
C GLN A 36 32.17 -21.65 53.50
N VAL A 37 32.13 -22.96 53.81
CA VAL A 37 31.83 -24.04 52.87
C VAL A 37 30.44 -24.61 53.18
N LYS A 38 29.66 -24.78 52.11
CA LYS A 38 28.28 -25.30 52.03
C LYS A 38 28.23 -26.83 52.06
N ALA A 39 27.13 -27.38 52.61
CA ALA A 39 26.47 -28.64 52.20
C ALA A 39 25.08 -28.68 52.87
N GLY A 40 23.96 -29.06 52.26
CA GLY A 40 23.62 -29.50 50.92
C GLY A 40 22.15 -29.92 50.89
N ASP A 41 21.27 -29.09 50.32
CA ASP A 41 19.92 -29.49 49.92
C ASP A 41 20.02 -30.15 48.54
N SER A 42 19.70 -31.44 48.45
CA SER A 42 19.69 -32.18 47.19
C SER A 42 18.62 -31.60 46.26
N LYS A 43 19.04 -30.84 45.25
CA LYS A 43 18.19 -30.44 44.12
C LYS A 43 17.63 -31.69 43.44
N LYS A 44 16.32 -31.91 43.57
CA LYS A 44 15.60 -32.89 42.77
C LYS A 44 15.97 -32.75 41.28
N SER A 45 16.26 -33.88 40.64
CA SER A 45 16.72 -33.90 39.25
C SER A 45 15.63 -33.40 38.30
N LYS A 46 16.04 -33.02 37.09
CA LYS A 46 15.13 -32.59 36.02
C LYS A 46 14.19 -33.73 35.57
N GLU A 47 14.50 -34.98 35.91
CA GLU A 47 13.66 -36.16 35.68
C GLU A 47 12.64 -36.36 36.80
N GLU A 48 13.00 -36.11 38.05
CA GLU A 48 12.06 -36.18 39.20
C GLU A 48 10.97 -35.09 39.12
N LYS A 49 11.33 -33.89 38.63
CA LYS A 49 10.34 -32.83 38.31
C LYS A 49 9.49 -33.14 37.07
N LYS A 50 9.92 -34.08 36.23
CA LYS A 50 9.21 -34.52 35.01
C LYS A 50 8.19 -35.62 35.32
N GLU A 51 8.41 -36.41 36.37
CA GLU A 51 7.46 -37.42 36.85
C GLU A 51 6.30 -36.80 37.65
N GLU A 52 6.55 -35.74 38.42
CA GLU A 52 5.54 -35.02 39.21
C GLU A 52 4.51 -34.26 38.33
N PHE A 53 4.82 -34.04 37.04
CA PHE A 53 3.98 -33.37 36.04
C PHE A 53 3.51 -34.29 34.89
N ARG A 54 3.55 -35.62 35.05
CA ARG A 54 2.93 -36.52 34.07
C ARG A 54 1.40 -36.30 34.07
N PRO A 55 0.77 -35.91 32.95
CA PRO A 55 -0.68 -35.92 32.86
C PRO A 55 -1.18 -37.33 33.17
N ALA A 56 -2.30 -37.44 33.89
CA ALA A 56 -2.93 -38.72 34.20
C ALA A 56 -3.01 -39.58 32.93
N LEU A 57 -2.61 -40.86 33.03
CA LEU A 57 -2.70 -41.79 31.92
C LEU A 57 -4.17 -41.86 31.47
N PRO A 58 -4.45 -41.75 30.15
CA PRO A 58 -5.80 -41.92 29.64
C PRO A 58 -6.37 -43.27 30.09
N PRO A 59 -7.68 -43.40 30.35
CA PRO A 59 -8.28 -44.69 30.67
C PRO A 59 -8.06 -45.70 29.52
N GLU A 60 -7.84 -46.97 29.84
CA GLU A 60 -7.83 -48.02 28.81
C GLU A 60 -9.23 -48.18 28.21
N PRO A 61 -9.39 -48.36 26.89
CA PRO A 61 -8.36 -48.69 25.88
C PRO A 61 -7.69 -47.50 25.17
N LEU A 62 -8.04 -46.26 25.52
CA LEU A 62 -7.56 -45.05 24.82
C LEU A 62 -6.05 -44.82 24.95
N ALA A 63 -5.46 -45.18 26.09
CA ALA A 63 -4.01 -45.11 26.27
C ALA A 63 -3.28 -46.03 25.29
N THR A 64 -3.77 -47.25 25.11
CA THR A 64 -3.24 -48.21 24.13
C THR A 64 -3.41 -47.69 22.70
N TRP A 65 -4.61 -47.24 22.32
CA TRP A 65 -4.86 -46.70 20.97
C TRP A 65 -3.97 -45.51 20.64
N ARG A 66 -3.83 -44.56 21.56
CA ARG A 66 -2.95 -43.40 21.41
C ARG A 66 -1.50 -43.82 21.19
N LYS A 67 -0.99 -44.78 21.96
CA LYS A 67 0.39 -45.24 21.85
C LYS A 67 0.67 -45.85 20.48
N VAL A 68 -0.19 -46.76 20.03
CA VAL A 68 -0.04 -47.44 18.73
C VAL A 68 -0.11 -46.43 17.58
N LEU A 69 -1.10 -45.53 17.58
CA LEU A 69 -1.24 -44.50 16.54
C LEU A 69 -0.03 -43.57 16.51
N LYS A 70 0.49 -43.17 17.68
CA LYS A 70 1.67 -42.32 17.77
C LYS A 70 2.92 -42.99 17.22
N ASP A 71 3.16 -44.25 17.60
CA ASP A 71 4.37 -44.98 17.21
C ASP A 71 4.40 -45.18 15.68
N VAL A 72 3.26 -45.52 15.07
CA VAL A 72 3.11 -45.60 13.61
C VAL A 72 3.29 -44.24 12.94
N TRP A 73 2.68 -43.18 13.48
CA TRP A 73 2.72 -41.85 12.88
C TRP A 73 4.13 -41.22 12.83
N ILE A 74 5.00 -41.58 13.79
CA ILE A 74 6.38 -41.10 13.90
C ILE A 74 7.37 -42.03 13.20
N GLY A 75 7.19 -43.35 13.32
CA GLY A 75 8.16 -44.34 12.87
C GLY A 75 8.15 -44.65 11.37
N GLU A 76 7.02 -44.44 10.69
CA GLU A 76 6.80 -44.97 9.34
C GLU A 76 6.88 -43.92 8.22
N SER A 77 7.18 -44.40 7.01
CA SER A 77 7.23 -43.58 5.80
C SER A 77 5.85 -43.04 5.39
N LYS A 78 5.82 -41.93 4.64
CA LYS A 78 4.63 -41.10 4.45
C LYS A 78 3.42 -41.82 3.83
N ASN A 79 3.63 -42.83 2.98
CA ASN A 79 2.55 -43.60 2.35
C ASN A 79 2.07 -44.75 3.25
N ILE A 80 3.00 -45.49 3.86
CA ILE A 80 2.72 -46.65 4.72
C ILE A 80 2.02 -46.22 6.01
N LYS A 81 2.43 -45.08 6.60
CA LYS A 81 1.83 -44.58 7.84
C LYS A 81 0.33 -44.28 7.72
N VAL A 82 -0.12 -43.81 6.54
CA VAL A 82 -1.52 -43.44 6.34
C VAL A 82 -2.37 -44.70 6.35
N GLU A 83 -2.03 -45.68 5.52
CA GLU A 83 -2.74 -46.96 5.39
C GLU A 83 -2.82 -47.74 6.71
N LEU A 84 -1.72 -47.78 7.47
CA LEU A 84 -1.70 -48.40 8.80
C LEU A 84 -2.60 -47.66 9.79
N CYS A 85 -2.53 -46.33 9.85
CA CYS A 85 -3.40 -45.54 10.72
C CYS A 85 -4.89 -45.67 10.33
N GLU A 86 -5.22 -45.75 9.04
CA GLU A 86 -6.60 -46.00 8.57
C GLU A 86 -7.13 -47.35 9.05
N THR A 87 -6.30 -48.39 8.96
CA THR A 87 -6.65 -49.74 9.41
C THR A 87 -6.87 -49.77 10.93
N ILE A 88 -5.96 -49.15 11.69
CA ILE A 88 -6.08 -49.04 13.16
C ILE A 88 -7.35 -48.27 13.54
N LEU A 89 -7.62 -47.12 12.91
CA LEU A 89 -8.81 -46.33 13.18
C LEU A 89 -10.09 -47.07 12.82
N THR A 90 -10.13 -47.81 11.71
CA THR A 90 -11.28 -48.63 11.34
C THR A 90 -11.59 -49.68 12.40
N ASN A 91 -10.56 -50.34 12.94
CA ASN A 91 -10.74 -51.29 14.04
C ASN A 91 -11.24 -50.61 15.32
N ILE A 92 -10.72 -49.43 15.65
CA ILE A 92 -11.22 -48.63 16.78
C ILE A 92 -12.71 -48.31 16.60
N PHE A 93 -13.11 -47.93 15.38
CA PHE A 93 -14.50 -47.58 15.09
C PHE A 93 -15.48 -48.75 15.24
N ILE A 94 -15.01 -49.99 15.09
CA ILE A 94 -15.82 -51.21 15.24
C ILE A 94 -15.95 -51.62 16.72
N VAL A 95 -14.88 -51.45 17.50
CA VAL A 95 -14.79 -51.93 18.89
C VAL A 95 -15.33 -50.91 19.90
N SER A 96 -15.38 -49.64 19.54
CA SER A 96 -15.78 -48.55 20.44
C SER A 96 -17.26 -48.64 20.85
N ASN A 97 -17.52 -48.48 22.16
CA ASN A 97 -18.87 -48.47 22.73
C ASN A 97 -19.57 -47.12 22.55
N ASN A 98 -18.84 -46.02 22.68
CA ASN A 98 -19.30 -44.67 22.42
C ASN A 98 -18.36 -43.95 21.43
N LEU A 99 -18.33 -44.47 20.21
CA LEU A 99 -18.46 -43.66 19.01
C LEU A 99 -17.72 -42.32 19.01
N PHE A 100 -18.57 -41.31 19.14
CA PHE A 100 -18.23 -39.91 19.09
C PHE A 100 -17.42 -39.45 20.32
N GLU A 101 -17.70 -39.98 21.52
CA GLU A 101 -16.96 -39.62 22.73
C GLU A 101 -15.51 -40.11 22.67
N ASP A 102 -15.31 -41.37 22.28
CA ASP A 102 -13.98 -41.99 22.21
C ASP A 102 -13.09 -41.30 21.17
N ILE A 103 -13.65 -40.90 20.03
CA ILE A 103 -12.89 -40.17 18.99
C ILE A 103 -12.59 -38.73 19.39
N LEU A 104 -13.52 -38.05 20.07
CA LEU A 104 -13.24 -36.73 20.63
C LEU A 104 -12.11 -36.78 21.66
N LEU A 105 -12.13 -37.79 22.53
CA LEU A 105 -11.12 -37.98 23.56
C LEU A 105 -9.78 -38.41 22.97
N LEU A 106 -9.79 -39.30 21.97
CA LEU A 106 -8.60 -39.71 21.22
C LEU A 106 -7.92 -38.50 20.55
N HIS A 107 -8.72 -37.59 19.97
CA HIS A 107 -8.23 -36.34 19.40
C HIS A 107 -7.56 -35.44 20.44
N LYS A 108 -8.15 -35.29 21.64
CA LYS A 108 -7.59 -34.49 22.76
C LYS A 108 -6.24 -35.01 23.26
N ILE A 109 -6.07 -36.34 23.28
CA ILE A 109 -4.85 -36.98 23.81
C ILE A 109 -3.72 -37.11 22.77
N CYS A 110 -3.99 -36.83 21.49
CA CYS A 110 -2.96 -36.82 20.46
C CYS A 110 -1.82 -35.85 20.81
N PRO A 111 -0.54 -36.24 20.60
CA PRO A 111 0.62 -35.46 21.03
C PRO A 111 0.74 -34.10 20.34
N ASP A 112 0.09 -33.94 19.18
CA ASP A 112 0.12 -32.77 18.32
C ASP A 112 -1.21 -31.99 18.30
N TYR A 113 -2.11 -32.25 19.25
CA TYR A 113 -3.39 -31.56 19.41
C TYR A 113 -3.26 -30.03 19.46
N SER A 114 -2.17 -29.49 20.02
CA SER A 114 -1.91 -28.04 20.09
C SER A 114 -1.39 -27.41 18.79
N THR A 115 -1.06 -28.22 17.79
CA THR A 115 -0.40 -27.74 16.58
C THR A 115 -1.44 -27.37 15.50
N GLN A 116 -1.39 -26.13 15.03
CA GLN A 116 -2.38 -25.49 14.15
C GLN A 116 -2.36 -26.01 12.69
N LYS A 117 -2.39 -27.34 12.48
CA LYS A 117 -2.27 -27.96 11.15
C LYS A 117 -3.26 -29.11 10.98
N MET A 118 -3.79 -29.27 9.76
CA MET A 118 -4.59 -30.43 9.37
C MET A 118 -3.75 -31.71 9.18
N SER A 119 -2.46 -31.56 8.87
CA SER A 119 -1.53 -32.66 8.55
C SER A 119 -1.01 -33.42 9.79
N THR A 120 -1.61 -33.18 10.95
CA THR A 120 -1.24 -33.74 12.25
C THR A 120 -1.99 -35.04 12.47
N LEU A 121 -1.52 -35.89 13.38
CA LEU A 121 -2.25 -37.09 13.78
C LEU A 121 -3.63 -36.71 14.33
N ALA A 122 -3.70 -35.69 15.19
CA ALA A 122 -4.97 -35.14 15.69
C ALA A 122 -5.93 -34.74 14.56
N GLY A 123 -5.43 -34.03 13.53
CA GLY A 123 -6.22 -33.65 12.36
C GLY A 123 -6.62 -34.83 11.48
N PHE A 124 -5.72 -35.79 11.31
CA PHE A 124 -5.96 -37.01 10.54
C PHE A 124 -7.06 -37.89 11.15
N VAL A 125 -7.05 -38.08 12.48
CA VAL A 125 -8.10 -38.82 13.20
C VAL A 125 -9.48 -38.23 12.90
N MET A 126 -9.63 -36.91 12.98
CA MET A 126 -10.89 -36.23 12.69
C MET A 126 -11.27 -36.31 11.20
N GLN A 127 -10.32 -36.09 10.29
CA GLN A 127 -10.59 -36.17 8.85
C GLN A 127 -11.02 -37.57 8.41
N TYR A 128 -10.31 -38.60 8.87
CA TYR A 128 -10.62 -39.98 8.52
C TYR A 128 -11.97 -40.41 9.11
N PHE A 129 -12.28 -40.00 10.35
CA PHE A 129 -13.58 -40.28 10.95
C PHE A 129 -14.73 -39.61 10.16
N ALA A 130 -14.57 -38.34 9.75
CA ALA A 130 -15.54 -37.67 8.88
C ALA A 130 -15.75 -38.40 7.54
N GLN A 131 -14.66 -38.84 6.90
CA GLN A 131 -14.75 -39.63 5.65
C GLN A 131 -15.45 -40.96 5.86
N TRP A 132 -15.14 -41.66 6.95
CA TRP A 132 -15.74 -42.95 7.28
C TRP A 132 -17.24 -42.86 7.58
N LEU A 133 -17.68 -41.77 8.22
CA LEU A 133 -19.10 -41.47 8.44
C LEU A 133 -19.83 -41.18 7.12
N ASN A 134 -19.18 -40.51 6.15
CA ASN A 134 -19.81 -40.18 4.86
C ASN A 134 -19.88 -41.33 3.86
N LYS A 135 -19.17 -42.46 4.09
CA LYS A 135 -19.14 -43.60 3.15
C LYS A 135 -20.45 -44.39 3.08
N CYS A 136 -21.24 -44.41 4.16
CA CYS A 136 -22.53 -45.11 4.25
C CYS A 136 -23.51 -44.26 5.06
N ASP A 137 -24.81 -44.45 4.92
CA ASP A 137 -25.78 -43.85 5.84
C ASP A 137 -25.62 -44.43 7.25
N ARG A 138 -25.37 -43.55 8.22
CA ARG A 138 -25.15 -43.90 9.63
C ARG A 138 -26.00 -43.06 10.58
N SER A 139 -27.17 -42.65 10.13
CA SER A 139 -28.11 -41.84 10.90
C SER A 139 -28.42 -42.43 12.28
N GLU A 140 -28.48 -43.76 12.41
CA GLU A 140 -28.69 -44.47 13.68
C GLU A 140 -27.59 -44.19 14.73
N LEU A 141 -26.33 -44.00 14.31
CA LEU A 141 -25.24 -43.69 15.25
C LEU A 141 -25.41 -42.29 15.85
N TYR A 142 -25.94 -41.36 15.06
CA TYR A 142 -26.23 -40.01 15.52
C TYR A 142 -27.34 -39.99 16.56
N GLU A 143 -28.46 -40.68 16.30
CA GLU A 143 -29.57 -40.76 17.25
C GLU A 143 -29.19 -41.45 18.56
N ARG A 144 -28.31 -42.47 18.48
CA ARG A 144 -27.94 -43.28 19.64
C ARG A 144 -26.87 -42.65 20.54
N TYR A 145 -25.90 -41.93 19.96
CA TYR A 145 -24.69 -41.51 20.68
C TYR A 145 -24.45 -40.00 20.71
N LEU A 146 -25.03 -39.22 19.78
CA LEU A 146 -24.82 -37.78 19.76
C LEU A 146 -25.76 -37.08 20.75
N THR A 147 -25.26 -36.84 21.96
CA THR A 147 -25.99 -36.08 22.98
C THR A 147 -25.65 -34.59 22.92
N ARG A 148 -26.54 -33.74 23.44
CA ARG A 148 -26.28 -32.29 23.57
C ARG A 148 -25.03 -31.99 24.40
N GLN A 149 -24.77 -32.78 25.45
CA GLN A 149 -23.58 -32.63 26.28
C GLN A 149 -22.30 -32.85 25.45
N LEU A 150 -22.31 -33.88 24.61
CA LEU A 150 -21.19 -34.19 23.72
C LEU A 150 -21.01 -33.12 22.63
N GLN A 151 -22.10 -32.54 22.12
CA GLN A 151 -22.03 -31.40 21.19
C GLN A 151 -21.39 -30.17 21.84
N MET A 152 -21.73 -29.86 23.08
CA MET A 152 -21.10 -28.76 23.83
C MET A 152 -19.61 -29.02 24.06
N GLU A 153 -19.26 -30.25 24.45
CA GLU A 153 -17.86 -30.64 24.66
C GLU A 153 -17.05 -30.61 23.36
N ALA A 154 -17.64 -31.04 22.23
CA ALA A 154 -17.02 -30.97 20.91
C ALA A 154 -16.77 -29.51 20.48
N LEU A 155 -17.76 -28.62 20.68
CA LEU A 155 -17.61 -27.19 20.42
C LEU A 155 -16.50 -26.57 21.27
N GLU A 156 -16.48 -26.85 22.57
CA GLU A 156 -15.43 -26.35 23.47
C GLU A 156 -14.06 -26.86 23.04
N THR A 157 -13.93 -28.15 22.73
CA THR A 157 -12.69 -28.77 22.23
C THR A 157 -12.19 -28.07 20.96
N ALA A 158 -13.09 -27.79 20.03
CA ALA A 158 -12.76 -27.16 18.76
C ALA A 158 -12.33 -25.68 18.89
N VAL A 159 -12.69 -25.01 19.99
CA VAL A 159 -12.46 -23.58 20.19
C VAL A 159 -11.35 -23.29 21.22
N VAL A 160 -11.11 -24.17 22.19
CA VAL A 160 -10.20 -23.94 23.33
C VAL A 160 -8.74 -23.70 22.94
N LYS A 161 -8.24 -24.38 21.89
CA LYS A 161 -6.82 -24.25 21.47
C LYS A 161 -6.68 -23.49 20.16
N HIS A 162 -7.33 -23.95 19.10
CA HIS A 162 -7.30 -23.32 17.79
C HIS A 162 -8.44 -23.83 16.91
N THR A 163 -8.92 -22.98 16.01
CA THR A 163 -10.09 -23.27 15.15
C THR A 163 -9.77 -24.08 13.88
N THR A 164 -8.55 -24.63 13.72
CA THR A 164 -8.15 -25.33 12.49
C THR A 164 -9.06 -26.51 12.18
N HIS A 165 -9.42 -27.28 13.22
CA HIS A 165 -10.25 -28.49 13.08
C HIS A 165 -11.74 -28.18 13.25
N LEU A 166 -12.11 -26.92 13.49
CA LEU A 166 -13.47 -26.52 13.86
C LEU A 166 -14.50 -26.91 12.81
N ARG A 167 -14.22 -26.69 11.52
CA ARG A 167 -15.15 -27.06 10.44
C ARG A 167 -15.43 -28.56 10.44
N THR A 168 -14.37 -29.38 10.48
CA THR A 168 -14.48 -30.84 10.52
C THR A 168 -15.26 -31.32 11.75
N ILE A 169 -14.98 -30.75 12.93
CA ILE A 169 -15.69 -31.09 14.17
C ILE A 169 -17.16 -30.63 14.10
N ALA A 170 -17.44 -29.43 13.56
CA ALA A 170 -18.80 -28.94 13.38
C ALA A 170 -19.63 -29.86 12.48
N ASP A 171 -19.03 -30.40 11.42
CA ASP A 171 -19.67 -31.33 10.50
C ASP A 171 -19.89 -32.72 11.12
N ILE A 172 -18.90 -33.25 11.84
CA ILE A 172 -18.98 -34.55 12.52
C ILE A 172 -20.06 -34.52 13.60
N TYR A 173 -20.09 -33.51 14.47
CA TYR A 173 -20.98 -33.45 15.64
C TYR A 173 -22.27 -32.65 15.38
N LYS A 174 -22.55 -32.31 14.11
CA LYS A 174 -23.75 -31.58 13.68
C LYS A 174 -23.99 -30.32 14.53
N LEU A 175 -22.96 -29.50 14.67
CA LEU A 175 -23.01 -28.32 15.54
C LEU A 175 -23.78 -27.13 14.92
N LYS A 176 -24.17 -27.20 13.64
CA LYS A 176 -25.00 -26.19 12.94
C LYS A 176 -26.51 -26.32 13.21
N VAL A 177 -26.89 -26.74 14.40
CA VAL A 177 -28.30 -26.84 14.82
C VAL A 177 -28.70 -25.63 15.67
N LYS A 178 -29.99 -25.27 15.69
CA LYS A 178 -30.49 -24.05 16.36
C LYS A 178 -30.09 -24.00 17.84
N GLU A 179 -30.10 -25.13 18.52
CA GLU A 179 -29.76 -25.26 19.94
C GLU A 179 -28.28 -24.95 20.24
N MET A 180 -27.41 -25.09 19.25
CA MET A 180 -25.96 -24.89 19.36
C MET A 180 -25.49 -23.51 18.92
N MET A 181 -26.36 -22.69 18.31
CA MET A 181 -26.02 -21.32 17.88
C MET A 181 -25.70 -20.41 19.08
N THR A 182 -26.49 -20.47 20.15
CA THR A 182 -26.23 -19.67 21.37
C THR A 182 -24.91 -20.06 22.05
N PRO A 183 -24.60 -21.35 22.27
CA PRO A 183 -23.27 -21.78 22.71
C PRO A 183 -22.13 -21.33 21.79
N ALA A 184 -22.31 -21.40 20.47
CA ALA A 184 -21.30 -20.96 19.50
C ALA A 184 -21.05 -19.46 19.60
N CYS A 185 -22.10 -18.64 19.68
CA CYS A 185 -21.99 -17.19 19.89
C CYS A 185 -21.27 -16.86 21.20
N ASN A 186 -21.60 -17.55 22.29
CA ASN A 186 -20.89 -17.39 23.57
C ASN A 186 -19.40 -17.80 23.48
N ALA A 187 -19.08 -18.83 22.68
CA ALA A 187 -17.71 -19.22 22.44
C ALA A 187 -16.92 -18.13 21.68
N VAL A 188 -17.54 -17.49 20.69
CA VAL A 188 -16.93 -16.34 19.99
C VAL A 188 -16.71 -15.17 20.96
N LYS A 189 -17.71 -14.82 21.77
CA LYS A 189 -17.57 -13.74 22.78
C LYS A 189 -16.42 -13.99 23.75
N ARG A 190 -16.25 -15.23 24.24
CA ARG A 190 -15.09 -15.60 25.07
C ARG A 190 -13.76 -15.45 24.33
N LEU A 191 -13.68 -15.81 23.04
CA LEU A 191 -12.48 -15.61 22.24
C LEU A 191 -12.14 -14.11 22.08
N LEU A 192 -13.16 -13.26 21.94
CA LEU A 192 -12.99 -11.81 21.88
C LEU A 192 -12.47 -11.24 23.21
N GLU A 193 -13.01 -11.68 24.35
CA GLU A 193 -12.50 -11.32 25.69
C GLU A 193 -11.02 -11.70 25.88
N LEU A 194 -10.63 -12.87 25.35
CA LEU A 194 -9.24 -13.35 25.33
C LEU A 194 -8.37 -12.66 24.26
N LYS A 195 -8.92 -11.72 23.49
CA LYS A 195 -8.25 -10.99 22.38
C LYS A 195 -7.74 -11.92 21.27
N ASN A 196 -8.31 -13.10 21.13
CA ASN A 196 -7.99 -14.05 20.06
C ASN A 196 -8.91 -13.85 18.86
N TYR A 197 -8.74 -12.71 18.18
CA TYR A 197 -9.63 -12.29 17.09
C TYR A 197 -9.60 -13.22 15.87
N ARG A 198 -8.45 -13.85 15.57
CA ARG A 198 -8.33 -14.75 14.41
C ARG A 198 -9.22 -15.99 14.56
N ASP A 199 -9.14 -16.63 15.71
CA ASP A 199 -10.00 -17.78 16.01
C ASP A 199 -11.45 -17.36 16.16
N ALA A 200 -11.73 -16.16 16.70
CA ALA A 200 -13.08 -15.62 16.79
C ALA A 200 -13.71 -15.49 15.38
N ILE A 201 -12.97 -14.92 14.42
CA ILE A 201 -13.40 -14.79 13.02
C ILE A 201 -13.67 -16.14 12.40
N ASN A 202 -12.74 -17.09 12.52
CA ASN A 202 -12.91 -18.43 11.96
C ASN A 202 -14.14 -19.13 12.55
N CYS A 203 -14.38 -18.99 13.85
CA CYS A 203 -15.52 -19.57 14.53
C CYS A 203 -16.83 -18.93 14.04
N ALA A 204 -16.91 -17.61 14.02
CA ALA A 204 -18.08 -16.89 13.54
C ALA A 204 -18.37 -17.18 12.05
N ALA A 205 -17.34 -17.34 11.21
CA ALA A 205 -17.51 -17.74 9.81
C ALA A 205 -18.01 -19.18 9.64
N VAL A 206 -17.62 -20.12 10.52
CA VAL A 206 -18.10 -21.50 10.46
C VAL A 206 -19.57 -21.59 10.85
N PHE A 207 -20.01 -20.83 11.85
CA PHE A 207 -21.37 -20.88 12.38
C PHE A 207 -22.33 -19.84 11.79
N ASP A 208 -21.90 -19.09 10.78
CA ASP A 208 -22.72 -18.08 10.10
C ASP A 208 -23.24 -16.98 11.06
N LEU A 209 -22.39 -16.56 12.03
CA LEU A 209 -22.74 -15.62 13.12
C LEU A 209 -22.40 -14.15 12.79
N GLN A 210 -22.27 -13.79 11.52
CA GLN A 210 -21.77 -12.48 11.13
C GLN A 210 -22.74 -11.33 11.42
N GLU A 211 -24.04 -11.61 11.57
CA GLU A 211 -25.07 -10.60 11.91
C GLU A 211 -25.16 -10.33 13.42
N GLU A 212 -24.69 -11.27 14.25
CA GLU A 212 -24.78 -11.20 15.71
C GLU A 212 -23.62 -10.42 16.33
N ILE A 213 -22.52 -10.24 15.59
CA ILE A 213 -21.27 -9.65 16.09
C ILE A 213 -20.85 -8.51 15.16
N PRO A 214 -20.89 -7.25 15.63
CA PRO A 214 -20.49 -6.11 14.84
C PRO A 214 -19.03 -6.20 14.39
N ILE A 215 -18.75 -5.74 13.16
CA ILE A 215 -17.43 -5.84 12.55
C ILE A 215 -16.36 -5.07 13.34
N GLU A 216 -16.74 -4.04 14.10
CA GLU A 216 -15.85 -3.24 14.94
C GLU A 216 -15.28 -4.03 16.11
N GLN A 217 -15.99 -5.07 16.56
CA GLN A 217 -15.57 -5.89 17.69
C GLN A 217 -14.64 -7.04 17.26
N ILE A 218 -14.74 -7.47 16.00
CA ILE A 218 -14.11 -8.71 15.52
C ILE A 218 -13.16 -8.49 14.34
N VAL A 219 -13.61 -7.81 13.27
CA VAL A 219 -12.85 -7.61 12.03
C VAL A 219 -11.81 -6.51 12.20
N VAL A 220 -12.21 -5.34 12.72
CA VAL A 220 -11.32 -4.18 12.88
C VAL A 220 -10.09 -4.51 13.74
N PRO A 221 -10.20 -5.15 14.93
CA PRO A 221 -9.05 -5.47 15.75
C PRO A 221 -8.15 -6.53 15.09
N CYS A 222 -8.74 -7.50 14.37
CA CYS A 222 -7.99 -8.52 13.64
C CYS A 222 -7.19 -7.92 12.47
N LEU A 223 -7.77 -6.94 11.77
CA LEU A 223 -7.12 -6.26 10.64
C LEU A 223 -5.85 -5.54 11.11
N LEU A 224 -5.95 -4.85 12.25
CA LEU A 224 -4.83 -4.14 12.86
C LEU A 224 -3.71 -5.08 13.33
N GLN A 225 -4.04 -6.33 13.66
CA GLN A 225 -3.07 -7.37 14.03
C GLN A 225 -2.53 -8.18 12.83
N ASN A 226 -2.74 -7.72 11.59
CA ASN A 226 -2.33 -8.37 10.35
C ASN A 226 -3.01 -9.74 10.09
N GLY A 227 -4.25 -9.95 10.55
CA GLY A 227 -5.05 -11.17 10.35
C GLY A 227 -5.74 -11.30 9.00
N TYR A 228 -5.11 -10.84 7.92
CA TYR A 228 -5.77 -10.57 6.62
C TYR A 228 -6.49 -11.77 5.99
N LEU A 229 -5.88 -12.97 6.02
CA LEU A 229 -6.46 -14.19 5.42
C LEU A 229 -7.78 -14.64 6.08
N ALA A 230 -7.89 -14.49 7.40
CA ALA A 230 -9.11 -14.88 8.12
C ALA A 230 -10.25 -13.91 7.79
N ILE A 231 -9.93 -12.61 7.65
CA ILE A 231 -10.89 -11.57 7.30
C ILE A 231 -11.44 -11.76 5.89
N GLU A 232 -10.57 -12.09 4.92
CA GLU A 232 -11.02 -12.37 3.55
C GLU A 232 -12.00 -13.55 3.50
N ALA A 233 -11.74 -14.62 4.24
CA ALA A 233 -12.65 -15.76 4.32
C ALA A 233 -13.99 -15.40 4.99
N TYR A 234 -13.97 -14.51 5.99
CA TYR A 234 -15.16 -14.06 6.74
C TYR A 234 -16.06 -13.11 5.95
N LEU A 235 -15.45 -12.21 5.18
CA LEU A 235 -16.14 -11.21 4.36
C LEU A 235 -16.45 -11.70 2.95
N LYS A 236 -16.03 -12.93 2.59
CA LYS A 236 -16.25 -13.49 1.27
C LYS A 236 -17.75 -13.52 0.96
N ASP A 237 -18.12 -13.05 -0.23
CA ASP A 237 -19.50 -13.03 -0.73
C ASP A 237 -20.51 -12.18 0.10
N ARG A 238 -20.03 -11.37 1.07
CA ARG A 238 -20.83 -10.48 1.92
C ARG A 238 -20.55 -9.00 1.65
N ARG A 239 -21.19 -8.46 0.61
CA ARG A 239 -20.97 -7.08 0.14
C ARG A 239 -21.38 -6.02 1.16
N ASP A 240 -22.40 -6.32 1.97
CA ASP A 240 -22.89 -5.51 3.09
C ASP A 240 -21.78 -5.25 4.13
N LEU A 241 -21.15 -6.31 4.62
CA LEU A 241 -20.09 -6.22 5.63
C LEU A 241 -18.80 -5.61 5.06
N GLN A 242 -18.51 -5.83 3.77
CA GLN A 242 -17.40 -5.17 3.07
C GLN A 242 -17.58 -3.65 3.02
N ILE A 243 -18.79 -3.17 2.70
CA ILE A 243 -19.13 -1.73 2.69
C ILE A 243 -19.04 -1.17 4.11
N GLU A 244 -19.57 -1.88 5.10
CA GLU A 244 -19.53 -1.45 6.50
C GLU A 244 -18.08 -1.27 7.01
N LEU A 245 -17.18 -2.20 6.66
CA LEU A 245 -15.76 -2.11 7.00
C LEU A 245 -15.09 -0.88 6.37
N VAL A 246 -15.37 -0.63 5.09
CA VAL A 246 -14.84 0.56 4.41
C VAL A 246 -15.39 1.83 5.05
N ARG A 247 -16.70 1.90 5.34
CA ARG A 247 -17.34 3.04 6.01
C ARG A 247 -16.77 3.30 7.40
N PHE A 248 -16.43 2.25 8.15
CA PHE A 248 -15.80 2.39 9.46
C PHE A 248 -14.50 3.21 9.37
N PHE A 249 -13.61 2.86 8.43
CA PHE A 249 -12.34 3.59 8.24
C PHE A 249 -12.53 4.93 7.54
N ASP A 250 -13.47 5.03 6.59
CA ASP A 250 -13.81 6.26 5.88
C ASP A 250 -14.29 7.36 6.83
N ASN A 251 -14.98 6.99 7.91
CA ASN A 251 -15.39 7.96 8.93
C ASN A 251 -14.23 8.71 9.57
N PHE A 252 -13.00 8.18 9.55
CA PHE A 252 -11.82 8.90 10.05
C PHE A 252 -11.17 9.81 9.00
N VAL A 253 -11.50 9.64 7.72
CA VAL A 253 -10.93 10.39 6.61
C VAL A 253 -11.42 11.85 6.64
N GLY A 254 -10.49 12.79 6.55
CA GLY A 254 -10.79 14.23 6.59
C GLY A 254 -11.10 14.79 7.98
N MET A 255 -11.06 13.98 9.04
CA MET A 255 -11.18 14.48 10.41
C MET A 255 -9.94 15.28 10.82
N ASP A 256 -10.14 16.29 11.67
CA ASP A 256 -9.02 16.98 12.29
C ASP A 256 -8.28 16.06 13.29
N ASN A 257 -6.96 16.28 13.43
CA ASN A 257 -6.11 15.44 14.24
C ASN A 257 -6.55 15.38 15.73
N ALA A 258 -7.22 16.42 16.25
CA ALA A 258 -7.68 16.44 17.63
C ALA A 258 -8.90 15.53 17.81
N LYS A 259 -9.92 15.64 16.95
CA LYS A 259 -11.09 14.76 16.95
C LYS A 259 -10.74 13.31 16.65
N MET A 260 -9.77 13.08 15.75
CA MET A 260 -9.28 11.73 15.46
C MET A 260 -8.69 11.09 16.72
N ARG A 261 -7.83 11.81 17.46
CA ARG A 261 -7.25 11.31 18.73
C ARG A 261 -8.34 11.01 19.76
N GLU A 262 -9.32 11.89 19.89
CA GLU A 262 -10.44 11.70 20.81
C GLU A 262 -11.24 10.43 20.48
N ARG A 263 -11.62 10.26 19.21
CA ARG A 263 -12.40 9.10 18.77
C ARG A 263 -11.64 7.78 18.92
N VAL A 264 -10.34 7.78 18.63
CA VAL A 264 -9.47 6.62 18.87
C VAL A 264 -9.37 6.30 20.36
N ARG A 265 -9.29 7.32 21.23
CA ARG A 265 -9.29 7.14 22.69
C ARG A 265 -10.59 6.51 23.17
N CYS A 266 -11.76 7.01 22.73
CA CYS A 266 -13.05 6.42 23.10
C CYS A 266 -13.17 4.95 22.68
N LEU A 267 -12.71 4.62 21.48
CA LEU A 267 -12.71 3.23 21.00
C LEU A 267 -11.78 2.33 21.81
N HIS A 268 -10.63 2.84 22.27
CA HIS A 268 -9.77 2.11 23.19
C HIS A 268 -10.43 1.90 24.56
N GLU A 269 -11.03 2.94 25.14
CA GLU A 269 -11.71 2.87 26.44
C GLU A 269 -12.89 1.87 26.42
N SER A 270 -13.56 1.73 25.28
CA SER A 270 -14.59 0.70 25.07
C SER A 270 -14.06 -0.74 24.91
N GLY A 271 -12.75 -0.96 24.96
CA GLY A 271 -12.12 -2.28 24.79
C GLY A 271 -12.02 -2.77 23.35
N LEU A 272 -12.48 -1.98 22.37
CA LEU A 272 -12.53 -2.35 20.95
C LEU A 272 -11.20 -2.22 20.22
N LEU A 273 -10.23 -1.45 20.75
CA LEU A 273 -8.95 -1.24 20.10
C LEU A 273 -7.78 -1.40 21.08
N PRO A 274 -6.78 -2.24 20.79
CA PRO A 274 -5.50 -2.23 21.52
C PRO A 274 -4.67 -0.99 21.11
N MET A 275 -4.32 -0.11 22.05
CA MET A 275 -3.61 1.16 21.78
C MET A 275 -2.16 1.02 21.27
N SER A 276 -1.67 -0.19 21.02
CA SER A 276 -0.24 -0.40 20.71
C SER A 276 0.13 -0.33 19.22
N GLN A 277 -0.81 -0.18 18.27
CA GLN A 277 -0.47 -0.33 16.84
C GLN A 277 -1.10 0.67 15.84
N MET A 278 -1.93 1.63 16.28
CA MET A 278 -2.58 2.56 15.35
C MET A 278 -1.74 3.83 15.12
N LYS A 279 -0.81 3.79 14.16
CA LYS A 279 -0.26 5.01 13.53
C LYS A 279 -1.32 5.62 12.59
N MET A 280 -2.40 6.13 13.17
CA MET A 280 -3.52 6.77 12.46
C MET A 280 -3.09 8.14 11.93
N GLN A 281 -2.43 8.15 10.78
CA GLN A 281 -2.21 9.36 10.00
C GLN A 281 -3.26 9.44 8.90
N SER A 282 -3.80 10.64 8.62
CA SER A 282 -4.85 10.85 7.60
C SER A 282 -4.50 10.17 6.26
N LYS A 283 -3.27 10.38 5.76
CA LYS A 283 -2.81 9.78 4.50
C LYS A 283 -2.76 8.24 4.53
N THR A 284 -2.40 7.65 5.66
CA THR A 284 -2.36 6.18 5.81
C THR A 284 -3.77 5.58 5.76
N LEU A 285 -4.74 6.29 6.35
CA LEU A 285 -6.14 5.89 6.31
C LEU A 285 -6.75 6.04 4.92
N GLU A 286 -6.46 7.14 4.24
CA GLU A 286 -6.88 7.33 2.85
C GLU A 286 -6.35 6.21 1.94
N LYS A 287 -5.07 5.82 2.11
CA LYS A 287 -4.47 4.68 1.40
C LYS A 287 -5.14 3.36 1.77
N LEU A 288 -5.45 3.12 3.05
CA LEU A 288 -6.13 1.90 3.50
C LEU A 288 -7.53 1.80 2.91
N VAL A 289 -8.34 2.85 3.01
CA VAL A 289 -9.71 2.90 2.47
C VAL A 289 -9.68 2.68 0.96
N ALA A 290 -8.79 3.38 0.23
CA ALA A 290 -8.62 3.19 -1.21
C ALA A 290 -8.25 1.74 -1.58
N LYS A 291 -7.36 1.12 -0.79
CA LYS A 291 -6.95 -0.26 -0.98
C LYS A 291 -8.10 -1.25 -0.74
N LEU A 292 -8.92 -1.04 0.29
CA LEU A 292 -10.09 -1.89 0.57
C LEU A 292 -11.15 -1.79 -0.54
N ILE A 293 -11.43 -0.58 -1.04
CA ILE A 293 -12.33 -0.39 -2.18
C ILE A 293 -11.87 -1.20 -3.40
N SER A 294 -10.58 -1.14 -3.71
CA SER A 294 -9.99 -1.87 -4.84
C SER A 294 -10.06 -3.39 -4.67
N ILE A 295 -9.76 -3.90 -3.48
CA ILE A 295 -9.78 -5.35 -3.19
C ILE A 295 -11.19 -5.92 -3.32
N TYR A 296 -12.19 -5.18 -2.85
CA TYR A 296 -13.58 -5.64 -2.84
C TYR A 296 -14.37 -5.23 -4.09
N GLY A 297 -13.77 -4.49 -5.03
CA GLY A 297 -14.47 -4.00 -6.23
C GLY A 297 -15.68 -3.12 -5.90
N LEU A 298 -15.59 -2.33 -4.83
CA LEU A 298 -16.71 -1.50 -4.36
C LEU A 298 -16.76 -0.18 -5.12
N ARG A 299 -17.95 0.42 -5.18
CA ARG A 299 -18.11 1.78 -5.68
C ARG A 299 -17.75 2.77 -4.57
N GLY A 300 -16.81 3.67 -4.86
CA GLY A 300 -16.26 4.59 -3.85
C GLY A 300 -17.25 5.64 -3.33
N ASP A 301 -18.22 6.05 -4.15
CA ASP A 301 -19.30 6.96 -3.78
C ASP A 301 -20.23 6.36 -2.70
N GLU A 302 -20.52 5.07 -2.79
CA GLU A 302 -21.38 4.35 -1.85
C GLU A 302 -20.64 3.94 -0.56
N ALA A 303 -19.40 3.46 -0.72
CA ALA A 303 -18.64 2.85 0.36
C ALA A 303 -17.74 3.83 1.14
N ALA A 304 -17.26 4.91 0.50
CA ALA A 304 -16.29 5.84 1.08
C ALA A 304 -16.53 7.32 0.71
N PRO A 305 -17.67 7.90 1.14
CA PRO A 305 -18.05 9.26 0.78
C PRO A 305 -17.07 10.33 1.30
N ASN A 306 -16.43 10.13 2.47
CA ASN A 306 -15.48 11.12 3.00
C ASN A 306 -14.17 11.12 2.21
N LEU A 307 -13.67 9.96 1.79
CA LEU A 307 -12.52 9.85 0.91
C LEU A 307 -12.79 10.52 -0.44
N ALA A 308 -13.96 10.26 -1.04
CA ALA A 308 -14.37 10.91 -2.29
C ALA A 308 -14.35 12.44 -2.15
N ARG A 309 -14.99 12.97 -1.10
CA ARG A 309 -14.99 14.40 -0.79
C ARG A 309 -13.58 14.95 -0.60
N CYS A 310 -12.73 14.31 0.23
CA CYS A 310 -11.37 14.78 0.50
C CYS A 310 -10.50 14.81 -0.76
N ARG A 311 -10.68 13.85 -1.68
CA ARG A 311 -10.02 13.84 -2.99
C ARG A 311 -10.49 14.99 -3.86
N GLN A 312 -11.80 15.25 -3.95
CA GLN A 312 -12.36 16.37 -4.71
C GLN A 312 -11.84 17.72 -4.19
N GLU A 313 -11.88 17.94 -2.87
CA GLU A 313 -11.32 19.14 -2.24
C GLU A 313 -9.81 19.26 -2.51
N GLY A 314 -9.06 18.16 -2.41
CA GLY A 314 -7.62 18.11 -2.72
C GLY A 314 -7.32 18.46 -4.19
N SER A 315 -8.14 17.96 -5.10
CA SER A 315 -8.07 18.25 -6.53
C SER A 315 -8.27 19.74 -6.80
N LEU A 316 -9.28 20.36 -6.19
CA LEU A 316 -9.52 21.79 -6.30
C LEU A 316 -8.35 22.62 -5.75
N ARG A 317 -7.79 22.24 -4.59
CA ARG A 317 -6.61 22.90 -4.02
C ARG A 317 -5.40 22.81 -4.97
N TYR A 318 -5.20 21.66 -5.59
CA TYR A 318 -4.13 21.45 -6.55
C TYR A 318 -4.29 22.34 -7.80
N VAL A 319 -5.49 22.38 -8.37
CA VAL A 319 -5.81 23.21 -9.54
C VAL A 319 -5.63 24.70 -9.23
N VAL A 320 -6.08 25.16 -8.06
CA VAL A 320 -5.85 26.54 -7.59
C VAL A 320 -4.37 26.85 -7.46
N SER A 321 -3.57 25.94 -6.89
CA SER A 321 -2.11 26.09 -6.81
C SER A 321 -1.47 26.19 -8.20
N LYS A 322 -1.88 25.33 -9.16
CA LYS A 322 -1.35 25.35 -10.53
C LYS A 322 -1.66 26.66 -11.26
N HIS A 323 -2.84 27.23 -11.03
CA HIS A 323 -3.24 28.49 -11.65
C HIS A 323 -2.58 29.71 -11.00
N PHE A 324 -2.81 29.92 -9.70
CA PHE A 324 -2.46 31.17 -9.03
C PHE A 324 -1.02 31.20 -8.51
N ILE A 325 -0.46 30.05 -8.15
CA ILE A 325 0.89 29.99 -7.55
C ILE A 325 1.94 29.66 -8.62
N GLU A 326 1.70 28.62 -9.42
CA GLU A 326 2.69 28.16 -10.40
C GLU A 326 2.54 28.80 -11.79
N GLY A 327 1.36 29.33 -12.13
CA GLY A 327 1.09 29.92 -13.45
C GLY A 327 1.20 28.93 -14.62
N THR A 328 1.11 27.63 -14.36
CA THR A 328 1.29 26.57 -15.37
C THR A 328 -0.01 26.20 -16.08
N MET A 329 -1.16 26.64 -15.56
CA MET A 329 -2.49 26.35 -16.10
C MET A 329 -3.20 27.62 -16.54
N SER A 330 -3.83 27.58 -17.72
CA SER A 330 -4.56 28.71 -18.29
C SER A 330 -5.86 29.04 -17.52
N GLU A 331 -6.38 30.26 -17.71
CA GLU A 331 -7.67 30.69 -17.11
C GLU A 331 -8.84 29.86 -17.66
N GLU A 332 -8.81 29.50 -18.94
CA GLU A 332 -9.81 28.67 -19.58
C GLU A 332 -9.79 27.24 -19.01
N SER A 333 -8.61 26.62 -18.87
CA SER A 333 -8.46 25.28 -18.27
C SER A 333 -8.92 25.29 -16.80
N TYR A 334 -8.54 26.32 -16.04
CA TYR A 334 -8.96 26.53 -14.66
C TYR A 334 -10.49 26.59 -14.53
N THR A 335 -11.11 27.46 -15.33
CA THR A 335 -12.56 27.69 -15.29
C THR A 335 -13.32 26.44 -15.67
N ASP A 336 -12.88 25.71 -16.70
CA ASP A 336 -13.57 24.50 -17.15
C ASP A 336 -13.47 23.36 -16.14
N TYR A 337 -12.31 23.21 -15.52
CA TYR A 337 -12.11 22.23 -14.45
C TYR A 337 -13.01 22.51 -13.26
N VAL A 338 -12.92 23.73 -12.71
CA VAL A 338 -13.65 24.09 -11.49
C VAL A 338 -15.15 24.16 -11.74
N SER A 339 -15.60 24.69 -12.87
CA SER A 339 -17.03 24.76 -13.22
C SER A 339 -17.66 23.36 -13.23
N HIS A 340 -16.97 22.40 -13.84
CA HIS A 340 -17.43 21.02 -13.87
C HIS A 340 -17.33 20.33 -12.50
N ALA A 341 -16.28 20.61 -11.71
CA ALA A 341 -16.12 20.03 -10.39
C ALA A 341 -17.16 20.54 -9.38
N LEU A 342 -17.57 21.82 -9.49
CA LEU A 342 -18.53 22.44 -8.57
C LEU A 342 -19.98 22.12 -8.93
N LYS A 343 -20.32 22.02 -10.23
CA LYS A 343 -21.68 21.73 -10.78
C LYS A 343 -22.81 22.07 -9.79
N ASP A 344 -23.51 21.06 -9.29
CA ASP A 344 -24.64 21.19 -8.34
C ASP A 344 -24.26 20.86 -6.89
N ASP A 345 -22.97 20.60 -6.61
CA ASP A 345 -22.49 20.26 -5.28
C ASP A 345 -22.35 21.51 -4.41
N GLN A 346 -23.41 21.81 -3.65
CA GLN A 346 -23.45 22.96 -2.76
C GLN A 346 -22.34 22.94 -1.70
N HIS A 347 -21.92 21.76 -1.23
CA HIS A 347 -20.87 21.64 -0.23
C HIS A 347 -19.51 22.05 -0.82
N LEU A 348 -19.16 21.50 -1.99
CA LEU A 348 -17.94 21.87 -2.70
C LEU A 348 -17.93 23.34 -3.10
N GLN A 349 -19.06 23.89 -3.57
CA GLN A 349 -19.19 25.33 -3.87
C GLN A 349 -18.84 26.19 -2.66
N HIS A 350 -19.43 25.90 -1.49
CA HIS A 350 -19.13 26.62 -0.24
C HIS A 350 -17.66 26.47 0.17
N TYR A 351 -17.15 25.23 0.16
CA TYR A 351 -15.77 24.91 0.49
C TYR A 351 -14.80 25.71 -0.37
N PHE A 352 -15.01 25.69 -1.69
CA PHE A 352 -14.11 26.27 -2.68
C PHE A 352 -14.06 27.79 -2.58
N VAL A 353 -15.21 28.45 -2.50
CA VAL A 353 -15.29 29.91 -2.31
C VAL A 353 -14.60 30.33 -1.01
N LYS A 354 -14.79 29.56 0.07
CA LYS A 354 -14.11 29.80 1.35
C LYS A 354 -12.60 29.57 1.25
N HIS A 355 -12.15 28.61 0.45
CA HIS A 355 -10.74 28.35 0.21
C HIS A 355 -10.07 29.49 -0.57
N LEU A 356 -10.69 29.95 -1.67
CA LEU A 356 -10.21 31.10 -2.46
C LEU A 356 -10.08 32.37 -1.60
N TYR A 357 -11.09 32.64 -0.76
CA TYR A 357 -11.02 33.76 0.18
C TYR A 357 -9.85 33.65 1.17
N ARG A 358 -9.55 32.45 1.67
CA ARG A 358 -8.45 32.22 2.62
C ARG A 358 -7.06 32.40 2.02
N ILE A 359 -6.90 32.12 0.73
CA ILE A 359 -5.62 32.32 0.02
C ILE A 359 -5.44 33.75 -0.49
N GLY A 360 -6.47 34.61 -0.38
CA GLY A 360 -6.43 36.01 -0.78
C GLY A 360 -7.01 36.29 -2.18
N GLU A 361 -7.51 35.28 -2.88
CA GLU A 361 -8.11 35.41 -4.22
C GLU A 361 -9.58 35.83 -4.11
N ILE A 362 -9.80 37.06 -3.65
CA ILE A 362 -11.13 37.57 -3.31
C ILE A 362 -12.03 37.74 -4.54
N ASP A 363 -11.51 38.32 -5.61
CA ASP A 363 -12.32 38.59 -6.81
C ASP A 363 -12.74 37.28 -7.50
N ASP A 364 -11.88 36.25 -7.45
CA ASP A 364 -12.23 34.93 -7.95
C ASP A 364 -13.24 34.21 -7.04
N ALA A 365 -13.15 34.39 -5.73
CA ALA A 365 -14.15 33.89 -4.79
C ALA A 365 -15.55 34.47 -5.11
N VAL A 366 -15.64 35.77 -5.38
CA VAL A 366 -16.90 36.42 -5.82
C VAL A 366 -17.34 35.90 -7.18
N ARG A 367 -16.41 35.73 -8.13
CA ARG A 367 -16.71 35.15 -9.46
C ARG A 367 -17.39 33.79 -9.35
N TRP A 368 -16.91 32.91 -8.50
CA TRP A 368 -17.50 31.58 -8.33
C TRP A 368 -18.85 31.61 -7.61
N VAL A 369 -19.08 32.56 -6.70
CA VAL A 369 -20.41 32.79 -6.12
C VAL A 369 -21.42 33.16 -7.21
N VAL A 370 -21.06 34.09 -8.11
CA VAL A 370 -21.90 34.52 -9.23
C VAL A 370 -22.08 33.38 -10.24
N HIS A 371 -21.00 32.70 -10.63
CA HIS A 371 -21.02 31.60 -11.59
C HIS A 371 -21.93 30.45 -11.15
N CYS A 372 -21.80 30.02 -9.88
CA CYS A 372 -22.60 28.93 -9.31
C CYS A 372 -23.99 29.37 -8.83
N LYS A 373 -24.35 30.65 -8.98
CA LYS A 373 -25.64 31.22 -8.54
C LYS A 373 -25.95 30.88 -7.08
N MET A 374 -24.97 31.04 -6.19
CA MET A 374 -25.14 30.69 -4.78
C MET A 374 -26.04 31.73 -4.10
N ASN A 375 -27.15 31.28 -3.51
CA ASN A 375 -28.10 32.20 -2.85
C ASN A 375 -27.95 32.16 -1.31
N THR A 376 -28.11 30.98 -0.72
CA THR A 376 -28.14 30.80 0.74
C THR A 376 -26.81 30.33 1.30
N ASN A 377 -26.03 29.56 0.53
CA ASN A 377 -24.82 28.88 1.00
C ASN A 377 -23.51 29.69 0.84
N ILE A 378 -23.59 31.02 0.68
CA ILE A 378 -22.41 31.88 0.57
C ILE A 378 -21.69 31.97 1.93
N PRO A 379 -20.36 31.72 2.02
CA PRO A 379 -19.60 31.96 3.24
C PRO A 379 -19.77 33.40 3.74
N HIS A 380 -20.03 33.59 5.04
CA HIS A 380 -20.27 34.91 5.65
C HIS A 380 -19.15 35.92 5.35
N SER A 381 -17.90 35.46 5.33
CA SER A 381 -16.74 36.31 5.02
C SER A 381 -16.77 36.86 3.60
N VAL A 382 -17.26 36.09 2.63
CA VAL A 382 -17.39 36.51 1.23
C VAL A 382 -18.67 37.33 1.03
N ARG A 383 -19.75 37.02 1.74
CA ARG A 383 -20.98 37.83 1.68
C ARG A 383 -20.73 39.30 2.10
N ALA A 384 -19.87 39.53 3.10
CA ALA A 384 -19.59 40.86 3.63
C ALA A 384 -18.84 41.78 2.63
N ILE A 385 -18.16 41.21 1.64
CA ILE A 385 -17.30 41.93 0.68
C ILE A 385 -17.86 41.93 -0.74
N MET A 386 -19.04 41.32 -0.94
CA MET A 386 -19.74 41.34 -2.23
C MET A 386 -20.44 42.69 -2.40
N ASP A 387 -19.78 43.61 -3.12
CA ASP A 387 -20.36 44.86 -3.59
C ASP A 387 -20.82 44.74 -5.06
N GLN A 388 -21.62 45.71 -5.51
CA GLN A 388 -22.18 45.71 -6.87
C GLN A 388 -21.08 45.77 -7.96
N THR A 389 -19.96 46.42 -7.68
CA THR A 389 -18.83 46.58 -8.60
C THR A 389 -18.14 45.25 -8.86
N ARG A 390 -17.85 44.47 -7.80
CA ARG A 390 -17.23 43.14 -7.89
C ARG A 390 -18.14 42.14 -8.58
N ILE A 391 -19.45 42.22 -8.34
CA ILE A 391 -20.45 41.38 -9.01
C ILE A 391 -20.46 41.67 -10.51
N GLN A 392 -20.51 42.95 -10.92
CA GLN A 392 -20.46 43.33 -12.34
C GLN A 392 -19.16 42.87 -13.02
N SER A 393 -18.01 43.08 -12.36
CA SER A 393 -16.71 42.62 -12.88
C SER A 393 -16.67 41.09 -13.07
N ALA A 394 -17.24 40.34 -12.12
CA ALA A 394 -17.38 38.89 -12.23
C ALA A 394 -18.28 38.48 -13.40
N GLU A 395 -19.43 39.11 -13.58
CA GLU A 395 -20.37 38.85 -14.69
C GLU A 395 -19.72 39.13 -16.05
N GLU A 396 -18.97 40.23 -16.17
CA GLU A 396 -18.20 40.53 -17.37
C GLU A 396 -17.14 39.47 -17.67
N LYS A 397 -16.34 39.07 -16.66
CA LYS A 397 -15.32 38.03 -16.84
C LYS A 397 -15.93 36.70 -17.27
N ILE A 398 -17.03 36.29 -16.64
CA ILE A 398 -17.76 35.07 -17.01
C ILE A 398 -18.27 35.15 -18.45
N SER A 399 -18.83 36.29 -18.86
CA SER A 399 -19.36 36.49 -20.21
C SER A 399 -18.26 36.42 -21.26
N ARG A 400 -17.11 37.08 -21.03
CA ARG A 400 -15.93 37.01 -21.93
C ARG A 400 -15.41 35.58 -22.10
N LEU A 401 -15.34 34.80 -21.00
CA LEU A 401 -14.90 33.41 -21.05
C LEU A 401 -15.88 32.51 -21.83
N ARG A 402 -17.20 32.75 -21.69
CA ARG A 402 -18.22 32.04 -22.48
C ARG A 402 -18.13 32.35 -23.96
N GLU A 403 -17.88 33.61 -24.33
CA GLU A 403 -17.72 34.00 -25.74
C GLU A 403 -16.53 33.34 -26.42
N ARG A 404 -15.40 33.21 -25.72
CA ARG A 404 -14.20 32.50 -26.20
C ARG A 404 -14.43 31.01 -26.45
N ARG A 405 -15.50 30.44 -25.88
CA ARG A 405 -15.81 29.01 -25.93
C ARG A 405 -16.70 28.60 -27.12
N LYS A 406 -17.10 29.52 -27.99
CA LYS A 406 -17.94 29.18 -29.15
C LYS A 406 -17.24 28.16 -30.05
N ASP A 407 -18.03 27.22 -30.57
CA ASP A 407 -17.57 26.10 -31.41
C ASP A 407 -16.69 26.59 -32.56
N MET A 408 -15.49 26.02 -32.66
CA MET A 408 -14.58 26.24 -33.78
C MET A 408 -14.56 25.00 -34.65
N VAL A 409 -14.83 25.17 -35.94
CA VAL A 409 -15.08 24.05 -36.87
C VAL A 409 -13.80 23.59 -37.60
N ASP A 410 -12.71 24.34 -37.57
CA ASP A 410 -11.48 23.99 -38.30
C ASP A 410 -10.22 24.20 -37.45
N VAL A 411 -9.61 23.11 -36.98
CA VAL A 411 -8.36 23.13 -36.21
C VAL A 411 -7.26 22.43 -36.99
N ASN A 412 -6.16 23.13 -37.25
CA ASN A 412 -4.94 22.55 -37.80
C ASN A 412 -3.84 22.55 -36.73
N LEU A 413 -3.04 21.48 -36.66
CA LEU A 413 -1.90 21.39 -35.76
C LEU A 413 -0.80 22.37 -36.19
N PHE A 414 -0.50 22.35 -37.49
CA PHE A 414 0.29 23.31 -38.25
C PHE A 414 -0.25 23.33 -39.68
N ASP A 415 0.26 24.22 -40.52
CA ASP A 415 -0.23 24.39 -41.90
C ASP A 415 -0.15 23.07 -42.68
N GLY A 416 -1.29 22.61 -43.18
CA GLY A 416 -1.42 21.35 -43.92
C GLY A 416 -1.63 20.09 -43.09
N HIS A 417 -1.74 20.19 -41.75
CA HIS A 417 -2.01 19.05 -40.87
C HIS A 417 -3.32 19.23 -40.07
N PRO A 418 -4.46 18.77 -40.62
CA PRO A 418 -5.76 18.90 -39.97
C PRO A 418 -5.89 18.04 -38.71
N VAL A 419 -6.64 18.57 -37.75
CA VAL A 419 -7.07 17.88 -36.53
C VAL A 419 -8.57 17.61 -36.62
N ILE A 420 -8.94 16.33 -36.75
CA ILE A 420 -10.30 15.88 -37.00
C ILE A 420 -10.88 15.26 -35.73
N MET A 421 -12.01 15.79 -35.26
CA MET A 421 -12.80 15.14 -34.21
C MET A 421 -13.51 13.90 -34.78
N VAL A 422 -13.40 12.80 -34.06
CA VAL A 422 -14.08 11.53 -34.35
C VAL A 422 -15.08 11.30 -33.22
N ASP A 423 -16.28 11.79 -33.43
CA ASP A 423 -17.31 11.95 -32.40
C ASP A 423 -18.67 11.38 -32.83
N THR A 424 -18.70 10.64 -33.94
CA THR A 424 -19.85 9.90 -34.48
C THR A 424 -19.40 8.56 -35.06
N ILE A 425 -20.30 7.57 -35.12
CA ILE A 425 -20.01 6.25 -35.72
C ILE A 425 -19.51 6.35 -37.17
N MET A 426 -20.02 7.30 -37.96
CA MET A 426 -19.57 7.51 -39.35
C MET A 426 -18.12 8.02 -39.41
N SER A 427 -17.76 8.95 -38.53
CA SER A 427 -16.38 9.42 -38.42
C SER A 427 -15.41 8.32 -37.95
N LEU A 428 -15.87 7.44 -37.06
CA LEU A 428 -15.08 6.30 -36.56
C LEU A 428 -14.80 5.29 -37.69
N ARG A 429 -15.82 4.94 -38.49
CA ARG A 429 -15.65 4.06 -39.65
C ARG A 429 -14.72 4.65 -40.72
N ARG A 430 -14.75 5.96 -40.94
CA ARG A 430 -13.79 6.62 -41.84
C ARG A 430 -12.35 6.49 -41.32
N LEU A 431 -12.15 6.62 -40.01
CA LEU A 431 -10.83 6.47 -39.39
C LEU A 431 -10.31 5.03 -39.53
N ILE A 432 -11.16 4.00 -39.42
CA ILE A 432 -10.76 2.59 -39.66
C ILE A 432 -10.08 2.43 -41.02
N GLY A 433 -10.65 3.02 -42.09
CA GLY A 433 -10.05 2.95 -43.43
C GLY A 433 -8.68 3.64 -43.55
N VAL A 434 -8.34 4.57 -42.64
CA VAL A 434 -7.02 5.21 -42.62
C VAL A 434 -5.94 4.22 -42.16
N PHE A 435 -6.26 3.29 -41.25
CA PHE A 435 -5.29 2.37 -40.67
C PHE A 435 -4.67 1.41 -41.68
N GLU A 436 -5.38 1.08 -42.76
CA GLU A 436 -4.88 0.22 -43.84
C GLU A 436 -3.77 0.91 -44.66
N THR A 437 -3.85 2.24 -44.79
CA THR A 437 -2.94 3.04 -45.64
C THR A 437 -1.81 3.70 -44.85
N ALA A 438 -1.99 3.88 -43.54
CA ALA A 438 -1.01 4.53 -42.68
C ALA A 438 0.14 3.57 -42.32
N SER A 439 1.36 3.88 -42.75
CA SER A 439 2.54 3.09 -42.37
C SER A 439 2.91 3.23 -40.90
N ILE A 440 2.65 4.40 -40.31
CA ILE A 440 2.99 4.72 -38.93
C ILE A 440 1.87 5.53 -38.29
N ILE A 441 1.56 5.19 -37.05
CA ILE A 441 0.48 5.76 -36.27
C ILE A 441 1.02 6.08 -34.88
N GLY A 442 0.94 7.35 -34.47
CA GLY A 442 1.16 7.76 -33.10
C GLY A 442 -0.14 7.67 -32.30
N ILE A 443 -0.06 7.11 -31.10
CA ILE A 443 -1.20 6.89 -30.21
C ILE A 443 -0.87 7.49 -28.84
N ASP A 444 -1.81 8.23 -28.30
CA ASP A 444 -1.78 8.70 -26.92
C ASP A 444 -3.19 8.62 -26.32
N THR A 445 -3.33 8.82 -25.02
CA THR A 445 -4.65 8.90 -24.37
C THR A 445 -4.74 10.03 -23.35
N GLU A 446 -5.88 10.72 -23.32
CA GLU A 446 -6.23 11.65 -22.24
C GLU A 446 -7.37 11.09 -21.39
N TRP A 447 -7.29 11.30 -20.09
CA TRP A 447 -8.13 10.58 -19.13
C TRP A 447 -9.15 11.49 -18.44
N LYS A 448 -10.25 10.89 -17.99
CA LYS A 448 -11.24 11.56 -17.14
C LYS A 448 -10.52 11.98 -15.84
N PRO A 449 -10.65 13.25 -15.40
CA PRO A 449 -10.06 13.69 -14.14
C PRO A 449 -10.47 12.82 -12.95
N MET A 450 -9.54 12.51 -12.05
CA MET A 450 -9.76 11.61 -10.90
C MET A 450 -10.85 12.07 -9.91
N PHE A 451 -11.29 13.32 -9.97
CA PHE A 451 -12.41 13.80 -9.14
C PHE A 451 -13.77 13.34 -9.66
N LEU A 452 -13.85 12.94 -10.94
CA LEU A 452 -15.07 12.43 -11.59
C LEU A 452 -15.21 10.92 -11.44
N SER A 453 -14.10 10.20 -11.43
CA SER A 453 -14.09 8.75 -11.31
C SER A 453 -13.00 8.29 -10.36
N THR A 454 -13.35 7.35 -9.49
CA THR A 454 -12.38 6.69 -8.61
C THR A 454 -11.44 5.74 -9.36
N VAL A 455 -11.74 5.48 -10.65
CA VAL A 455 -10.96 4.66 -11.58
C VAL A 455 -10.57 5.51 -12.78
N GLU A 456 -9.32 5.45 -13.20
CA GLU A 456 -8.87 6.12 -14.42
C GLU A 456 -9.59 5.52 -15.64
N GLN A 457 -10.21 6.38 -16.43
CA GLN A 457 -10.92 6.01 -17.65
C GLN A 457 -10.51 6.95 -18.76
N VAL A 458 -10.46 6.44 -20.00
CA VAL A 458 -10.12 7.25 -21.17
C VAL A 458 -11.25 8.23 -21.47
N ALA A 459 -10.88 9.49 -21.70
CA ALA A 459 -11.78 10.55 -22.13
C ALA A 459 -11.61 10.89 -23.62
N LEU A 460 -10.39 10.74 -24.15
CA LEU A 460 -10.01 11.01 -25.53
C LEU A 460 -8.90 10.04 -25.94
N LEU A 461 -9.00 9.44 -27.12
CA LEU A 461 -7.94 8.64 -27.72
C LEU A 461 -7.40 9.41 -28.94
N GLN A 462 -6.11 9.69 -28.94
CA GLN A 462 -5.47 10.41 -30.03
C GLN A 462 -4.83 9.44 -31.00
N VAL A 463 -5.08 9.65 -32.29
CA VAL A 463 -4.50 8.85 -33.36
C VAL A 463 -3.92 9.78 -34.41
N SER A 464 -2.60 9.88 -34.46
CA SER A 464 -1.89 10.74 -35.42
C SER A 464 -1.26 9.91 -36.53
N THR A 465 -1.43 10.36 -37.75
CA THR A 465 -0.66 9.93 -38.93
C THR A 465 0.31 11.04 -39.32
N ARG A 466 1.06 10.86 -40.41
CA ARG A 466 1.97 11.90 -40.91
C ARG A 466 1.27 13.15 -41.44
N SER A 467 0.03 13.02 -41.89
CA SER A 467 -0.71 14.09 -42.59
C SER A 467 -1.96 14.56 -41.86
N CYS A 468 -2.41 13.85 -40.83
CA CYS A 468 -3.62 14.21 -40.09
C CYS A 468 -3.61 13.61 -38.67
N SER A 469 -4.18 14.34 -37.72
CA SER A 469 -4.44 13.88 -36.36
C SER A 469 -5.94 13.71 -36.14
N TYR A 470 -6.33 12.58 -35.57
CA TYR A 470 -7.71 12.23 -35.23
C TYR A 470 -7.87 12.18 -33.72
N LEU A 471 -8.91 12.81 -33.21
CA LEU A 471 -9.24 12.85 -31.79
C LEU A 471 -10.54 12.08 -31.57
N VAL A 472 -10.42 10.83 -31.12
CA VAL A 472 -11.55 9.93 -30.90
C VAL A 472 -12.21 10.25 -29.56
N ASP A 473 -13.39 10.82 -29.62
CA ASP A 473 -14.18 11.28 -28.49
C ASP A 473 -14.88 10.10 -27.80
N VAL A 474 -14.16 9.46 -26.87
CA VAL A 474 -14.68 8.30 -26.13
C VAL A 474 -15.94 8.66 -25.34
N ILE A 475 -16.02 9.87 -24.78
CA ILE A 475 -17.16 10.31 -23.95
C ILE A 475 -18.44 10.47 -24.76
N LYS A 476 -18.34 11.01 -25.97
CA LYS A 476 -19.52 11.12 -26.83
C LYS A 476 -19.88 9.78 -27.46
N LEU A 477 -18.88 9.00 -27.88
CA LEU A 477 -19.11 7.72 -28.53
C LEU A 477 -19.61 6.63 -27.57
N GLU A 478 -19.25 6.65 -26.28
CA GLU A 478 -19.77 5.68 -25.29
C GLU A 478 -21.30 5.75 -25.14
N GLU A 479 -21.92 6.87 -25.52
CA GLU A 479 -23.37 7.05 -25.55
C GLU A 479 -24.02 6.59 -26.88
N GLU A 480 -23.23 6.52 -27.98
CA GLU A 480 -23.74 6.28 -29.34
C GLU A 480 -23.46 4.87 -29.89
N ILE A 481 -22.37 4.20 -29.46
CA ILE A 481 -21.92 2.92 -30.04
C ILE A 481 -21.74 1.83 -28.98
N GLY A 482 -21.88 0.57 -29.40
CA GLY A 482 -21.75 -0.61 -28.54
C GLY A 482 -20.34 -1.20 -28.50
N GLU A 483 -20.21 -2.30 -27.78
CA GLU A 483 -18.94 -3.03 -27.64
C GLU A 483 -18.44 -3.59 -28.98
N GLU A 484 -19.34 -4.00 -29.87
CA GLU A 484 -18.99 -4.57 -31.17
C GLU A 484 -18.26 -3.56 -32.07
N GLU A 485 -18.76 -2.32 -32.16
CA GLU A 485 -18.11 -1.26 -32.94
C GLU A 485 -16.75 -0.86 -32.36
N TRP A 486 -16.64 -0.79 -31.03
CA TRP A 486 -15.35 -0.55 -30.37
C TRP A 486 -14.37 -1.68 -30.64
N MET A 487 -14.82 -2.93 -30.62
CA MET A 487 -14.01 -4.10 -30.94
C MET A 487 -13.53 -4.06 -32.39
N GLU A 488 -14.41 -3.71 -33.35
CA GLU A 488 -14.05 -3.50 -34.75
C GLU A 488 -12.96 -2.43 -34.89
N PHE A 489 -13.16 -1.27 -34.26
CA PHE A 489 -12.20 -0.16 -34.27
C PHE A 489 -10.83 -0.56 -33.71
N PHE A 490 -10.78 -1.15 -32.51
CA PHE A 490 -9.52 -1.52 -31.87
C PHE A 490 -8.82 -2.68 -32.57
N LYS A 491 -9.57 -3.60 -33.15
CA LYS A 491 -9.00 -4.66 -34.01
C LYS A 491 -8.33 -4.05 -35.23
N ALA A 492 -8.98 -3.09 -35.89
CA ALA A 492 -8.38 -2.39 -37.02
C ALA A 492 -7.15 -1.56 -36.61
N LEU A 493 -7.16 -0.93 -35.43
CA LEU A 493 -6.03 -0.14 -34.94
C LEU A 493 -4.83 -1.01 -34.54
N PHE A 494 -5.05 -2.05 -33.74
CA PHE A 494 -3.95 -2.80 -33.11
C PHE A 494 -3.54 -4.08 -33.83
N CYS A 495 -4.45 -4.76 -34.53
CA CYS A 495 -4.17 -6.04 -35.18
C CYS A 495 -3.72 -5.91 -36.64
N THR A 496 -3.85 -4.73 -37.25
CA THR A 496 -3.34 -4.47 -38.61
C THR A 496 -1.83 -4.52 -38.64
N GLU A 497 -1.25 -5.41 -39.45
CA GLU A 497 0.20 -5.64 -39.53
C GLU A 497 0.93 -4.57 -40.34
N SER A 498 0.27 -3.97 -41.34
CA SER A 498 0.89 -2.96 -42.23
C SER A 498 1.26 -1.65 -41.54
N SER A 499 0.67 -1.37 -40.37
CA SER A 499 0.87 -0.13 -39.62
C SER A 499 1.69 -0.36 -38.35
N MET A 500 2.66 0.52 -38.10
CA MET A 500 3.38 0.57 -36.83
C MET A 500 2.67 1.52 -35.86
N LYS A 501 2.40 1.06 -34.63
CA LYS A 501 1.69 1.82 -33.60
C LYS A 501 2.69 2.26 -32.54
N LEU A 502 2.85 3.56 -32.37
CA LEU A 502 3.79 4.17 -31.43
C LEU A 502 3.03 4.70 -30.21
N GLY A 503 3.47 4.36 -29.02
CA GLY A 503 3.08 5.00 -27.76
C GLY A 503 4.30 5.38 -26.94
N PHE A 504 4.22 6.34 -26.02
CA PHE A 504 5.37 6.70 -25.18
C PHE A 504 5.55 5.74 -24.01
N ASP A 505 4.67 5.81 -23.01
CA ASP A 505 4.59 4.89 -21.87
C ASP A 505 3.41 3.93 -22.04
N PHE A 506 3.44 3.21 -23.16
CA PHE A 506 2.28 2.50 -23.68
C PHE A 506 1.72 1.45 -22.70
N ALA A 507 2.54 0.95 -21.76
CA ALA A 507 2.06 0.03 -20.73
C ALA A 507 1.03 0.70 -19.80
N ASN A 508 1.24 1.98 -19.48
CA ASN A 508 0.35 2.76 -18.65
C ASN A 508 -0.94 3.14 -19.41
N ASP A 509 -0.81 3.59 -20.66
CA ASP A 509 -1.98 3.84 -21.53
C ASP A 509 -2.82 2.57 -21.73
N MET A 510 -2.18 1.42 -21.98
CA MET A 510 -2.87 0.13 -22.13
C MET A 510 -3.60 -0.30 -20.86
N ARG A 511 -3.09 0.04 -19.67
CA ARG A 511 -3.76 -0.23 -18.40
C ARG A 511 -5.08 0.56 -18.30
N VAL A 512 -5.08 1.84 -18.67
CA VAL A 512 -6.28 2.69 -18.61
C VAL A 512 -7.25 2.37 -19.75
N LEU A 513 -6.74 2.05 -20.95
CA LEU A 513 -7.54 1.53 -22.05
C LEU A 513 -8.26 0.24 -21.67
N ARG A 514 -7.59 -0.73 -21.01
CA ARG A 514 -8.25 -1.96 -20.53
C ARG A 514 -9.27 -1.72 -19.44
N ALA A 515 -9.02 -0.75 -18.56
CA ALA A 515 -10.00 -0.35 -17.55
C ALA A 515 -11.27 0.24 -18.19
N SER A 516 -11.13 0.89 -19.35
CA SER A 516 -12.24 1.48 -20.12
C SER A 516 -12.90 0.46 -21.07
N PHE A 517 -12.11 -0.45 -21.63
CA PHE A 517 -12.51 -1.46 -22.63
C PHE A 517 -11.95 -2.84 -22.25
N PRO A 518 -12.63 -3.60 -21.37
CA PRO A 518 -12.10 -4.85 -20.82
C PRO A 518 -11.75 -5.93 -21.87
N PHE A 519 -12.46 -5.96 -23.00
CA PHE A 519 -12.20 -6.93 -24.08
C PHE A 519 -10.79 -6.81 -24.68
N LEU A 520 -10.10 -5.67 -24.51
CA LEU A 520 -8.71 -5.49 -24.96
C LEU A 520 -7.72 -6.46 -24.31
N GLU A 521 -8.04 -7.02 -23.13
CA GLU A 521 -7.22 -8.06 -22.51
C GLU A 521 -7.21 -9.34 -23.35
N SER A 522 -8.37 -9.74 -23.88
CA SER A 522 -8.47 -10.91 -24.76
C SER A 522 -7.85 -10.69 -26.14
N MET A 523 -7.79 -9.43 -26.61
CA MET A 523 -7.22 -9.04 -27.91
C MET A 523 -5.68 -8.94 -27.89
N GLN A 524 -5.06 -8.84 -26.71
CA GLN A 524 -3.62 -8.61 -26.57
C GLN A 524 -2.73 -9.57 -27.40
N PRO A 525 -3.00 -10.89 -27.50
CA PRO A 525 -2.18 -11.81 -28.29
C PRO A 525 -2.16 -11.51 -29.80
N ASP A 526 -3.22 -10.85 -30.30
CA ASP A 526 -3.40 -10.56 -31.72
C ASP A 526 -2.84 -9.20 -32.12
N MET A 527 -2.46 -8.36 -31.16
CA MET A 527 -1.87 -7.05 -31.42
C MET A 527 -0.48 -7.21 -32.06
N LYS A 528 -0.19 -6.40 -33.09
CA LYS A 528 1.07 -6.46 -33.86
C LYS A 528 1.73 -5.09 -33.90
N ASN A 529 3.06 -5.02 -33.98
CA ASN A 529 3.82 -3.77 -34.22
C ASN A 529 3.44 -2.64 -33.26
N VAL A 530 3.34 -2.96 -31.96
CA VAL A 530 2.97 -2.02 -30.89
C VAL A 530 4.22 -1.61 -30.13
N ILE A 531 4.81 -0.48 -30.54
CA ILE A 531 6.14 -0.04 -30.15
C ILE A 531 6.06 1.03 -29.06
N CYS A 532 6.78 0.80 -27.96
CA CYS A 532 6.92 1.76 -26.88
C CYS A 532 8.19 2.61 -27.08
N ILE A 533 8.01 3.90 -27.38
CA ILE A 533 9.09 4.86 -27.63
C ILE A 533 10.01 5.00 -26.42
N MET A 534 9.47 4.98 -25.20
CA MET A 534 10.28 5.02 -23.99
C MET A 534 11.23 3.81 -23.93
N LYS A 535 10.73 2.58 -24.15
CA LYS A 535 11.56 1.37 -24.20
C LYS A 535 12.58 1.40 -25.33
N LEU A 536 12.18 1.88 -26.51
CA LEU A 536 13.05 2.01 -27.67
C LEU A 536 14.23 2.94 -27.36
N ALA A 537 13.95 4.10 -26.78
CA ALA A 537 14.98 5.06 -26.39
C ALA A 537 15.87 4.50 -25.28
N THR A 538 15.31 3.84 -24.26
CA THR A 538 16.12 3.16 -23.22
C THR A 538 17.05 2.11 -23.83
N SER A 539 16.57 1.34 -24.81
CA SER A 539 17.36 0.31 -25.48
C SER A 539 18.54 0.90 -26.27
N LEU A 540 18.30 1.97 -27.03
CA LEU A 540 19.37 2.67 -27.77
C LEU A 540 20.41 3.30 -26.83
N ILE A 541 19.95 3.92 -25.73
CA ILE A 541 20.85 4.50 -24.70
C ILE A 541 21.72 3.41 -24.07
N SER A 542 21.15 2.22 -23.83
CA SER A 542 21.88 1.11 -23.22
C SER A 542 23.01 0.56 -24.09
N GLU A 543 22.86 0.65 -25.42
CA GLU A 543 23.92 0.27 -26.37
C GLU A 543 24.95 1.40 -26.53
N ASN A 544 24.50 2.64 -26.65
CA ASN A 544 25.39 3.81 -26.68
C ASN A 544 24.72 5.03 -26.05
N SER A 545 25.25 5.50 -24.92
CA SER A 545 24.74 6.67 -24.21
C SER A 545 24.85 7.97 -25.01
N ALA A 546 25.75 8.04 -26.00
CA ALA A 546 25.88 9.19 -26.89
C ALA A 546 24.81 9.24 -28.01
N SER A 547 24.05 8.16 -28.21
CA SER A 547 23.05 8.07 -29.31
C SER A 547 21.92 9.11 -29.23
N LEU A 548 21.69 9.69 -28.05
CA LEU A 548 20.65 10.69 -27.81
C LEU A 548 21.19 12.01 -27.22
N ASP A 549 22.50 12.29 -27.32
CA ASP A 549 23.17 13.47 -26.75
C ASP A 549 22.80 13.71 -25.27
N LEU A 550 22.98 12.71 -24.40
CA LEU A 550 22.81 12.90 -22.95
C LEU A 550 24.13 13.44 -22.36
N PRO A 551 24.20 14.70 -21.85
CA PRO A 551 25.34 15.10 -21.03
C PRO A 551 25.34 14.26 -19.75
N VAL A 552 26.51 13.74 -19.39
CA VAL A 552 26.72 12.87 -18.22
C VAL A 552 26.42 13.58 -16.87
N ASP A 553 26.21 14.90 -16.86
CA ASP A 553 26.17 15.70 -15.61
C ASP A 553 24.84 16.43 -15.28
N GLU A 554 23.76 16.28 -16.05
CA GLU A 554 22.48 16.97 -15.74
C GLU A 554 21.26 16.04 -15.52
N ALA A 555 21.47 14.73 -15.36
CA ALA A 555 20.41 13.77 -15.05
C ALA A 555 19.80 13.95 -13.63
N HIS A 556 20.30 14.88 -12.82
CA HIS A 556 19.82 15.15 -11.46
C HIS A 556 19.48 16.61 -11.24
N GLY A 557 18.51 17.14 -11.97
CA GLY A 557 18.01 18.48 -11.63
C GLY A 557 17.11 19.13 -12.65
N SER A 558 15.91 18.60 -12.89
CA SER A 558 14.81 19.48 -13.30
C SER A 558 13.50 19.03 -12.66
N ALA A 559 12.85 20.01 -12.04
CA ALA A 559 11.72 19.86 -11.15
C ALA A 559 10.43 19.51 -11.91
N SER A 560 9.67 18.55 -11.39
CA SER A 560 8.21 18.69 -11.22
C SER A 560 7.59 17.49 -10.52
N ASN A 561 6.91 17.83 -9.44
CA ASN A 561 5.81 17.16 -8.75
C ASN A 561 6.04 15.81 -8.04
N GLU A 562 5.78 15.90 -6.75
CA GLU A 562 5.61 14.85 -5.76
C GLU A 562 4.37 14.00 -6.06
N ASN A 563 4.53 12.67 -5.91
CA ASN A 563 3.60 11.71 -5.28
C ASN A 563 3.59 10.34 -5.98
N THR A 564 4.76 9.68 -6.06
CA THR A 564 4.84 8.22 -6.20
C THR A 564 5.97 7.71 -5.32
N ALA A 565 5.75 7.75 -4.00
CA ALA A 565 6.56 7.02 -3.05
C ALA A 565 5.71 5.86 -2.50
N ASP A 566 5.78 4.72 -3.20
CA ASP A 566 5.64 3.36 -2.66
C ASP A 566 5.67 2.36 -3.84
N GLU A 567 6.77 2.31 -4.59
CA GLU A 567 7.14 1.10 -5.32
C GLU A 567 8.51 0.64 -4.81
N LEU A 568 8.52 -0.57 -4.26
CA LEU A 568 9.75 -1.28 -3.90
C LEU A 568 10.65 -1.36 -5.15
N PRO A 569 11.98 -1.20 -5.03
CA PRO A 569 12.84 -1.26 -6.18
C PRO A 569 12.82 -2.69 -6.73
N SER A 570 12.18 -2.88 -7.88
CA SER A 570 12.41 -4.04 -8.73
C SER A 570 13.67 -3.79 -9.54
N ASP A 571 14.63 -4.70 -9.42
CA ASP A 571 15.86 -4.79 -10.21
C ASP A 571 15.58 -4.62 -11.71
N GLU A 572 15.81 -3.41 -12.21
CA GLU A 572 16.15 -2.96 -13.55
C GLU A 572 16.15 -1.43 -13.44
N GLN A 573 17.32 -0.78 -13.42
CA GLN A 573 17.44 0.68 -13.43
C GLN A 573 16.96 1.19 -14.79
N GLN A 574 15.64 1.26 -14.97
CA GLN A 574 15.01 1.79 -16.16
C GLN A 574 15.22 3.31 -16.14
N LEU A 575 16.00 3.83 -17.10
CA LEU A 575 16.13 5.27 -17.30
C LEU A 575 14.72 5.84 -17.56
N HIS A 576 14.18 6.60 -16.61
CA HIS A 576 12.87 7.22 -16.75
C HIS A 576 13.03 8.69 -17.15
N PHE A 577 12.67 9.03 -18.39
CA PHE A 577 12.59 10.40 -18.90
C PHE A 577 11.18 10.70 -19.38
N LYS A 578 10.74 11.96 -19.31
CA LYS A 578 9.39 12.37 -19.77
C LYS A 578 9.39 12.55 -21.28
N LEU A 579 8.22 12.39 -21.93
CA LEU A 579 8.04 12.60 -23.37
C LEU A 579 8.63 13.93 -23.87
N ALA A 580 8.29 15.03 -23.19
CA ALA A 580 8.79 16.35 -23.58
C ALA A 580 10.30 16.52 -23.40
N ASP A 581 10.92 15.77 -22.48
CA ASP A 581 12.37 15.82 -22.29
C ASP A 581 13.05 15.13 -23.47
N LEU A 582 12.53 13.98 -23.90
CA LEU A 582 13.02 13.27 -25.09
C LEU A 582 12.80 14.09 -26.36
N TYR A 583 11.61 14.67 -26.52
CA TYR A 583 11.26 15.53 -27.65
C TYR A 583 12.22 16.72 -27.77
N TYR A 584 12.44 17.45 -26.68
CA TYR A 584 13.37 18.59 -26.64
C TYR A 584 14.80 18.18 -26.96
N ARG A 585 15.28 17.05 -26.43
CA ARG A 585 16.66 16.58 -26.68
C ARG A 585 16.88 16.20 -28.14
N LEU A 586 15.90 15.54 -28.77
CA LEU A 586 16.04 15.05 -30.15
C LEU A 586 15.78 16.11 -31.22
N LEU A 587 14.83 17.00 -30.95
CA LEU A 587 14.29 17.93 -31.95
C LEU A 587 14.56 19.41 -31.62
N GLY A 588 15.03 19.74 -30.42
CA GLY A 588 15.35 21.11 -30.00
C GLY A 588 14.13 21.99 -29.70
N GLU A 589 12.92 21.46 -29.84
CA GLU A 589 11.64 22.16 -29.64
C GLU A 589 11.02 21.79 -28.29
N ARG A 590 10.23 22.68 -27.68
CA ARG A 590 9.50 22.38 -26.43
C ARG A 590 8.03 22.08 -26.72
N LEU A 591 7.51 21.02 -26.13
CA LEU A 591 6.07 20.75 -26.10
C LEU A 591 5.38 21.71 -25.12
N ASP A 592 4.27 22.30 -25.55
CA ASP A 592 3.38 23.04 -24.64
C ASP A 592 2.66 22.03 -23.74
N LYS A 593 2.66 22.26 -22.42
CA LYS A 593 2.06 21.37 -21.40
C LYS A 593 0.89 21.99 -20.67
N ARG A 594 0.40 23.14 -21.10
CA ARG A 594 -0.64 23.90 -20.38
C ARG A 594 -1.97 23.14 -20.25
N GLU A 595 -2.26 22.24 -21.19
CA GLU A 595 -3.50 21.46 -21.22
C GLU A 595 -3.36 20.04 -20.64
N GLN A 596 -2.18 19.65 -20.16
CA GLN A 596 -1.92 18.33 -19.58
C GLN A 596 -2.83 18.00 -18.38
N ILE A 597 -3.21 19.03 -17.60
CA ILE A 597 -4.09 18.90 -16.42
C ILE A 597 -5.49 19.46 -16.73
N GLY A 598 -5.80 19.63 -18.02
CA GLY A 598 -7.10 20.11 -18.47
C GLY A 598 -8.22 19.15 -18.10
N ASN A 599 -9.46 19.65 -18.07
CA ASN A 599 -10.61 18.79 -17.93
C ASN A 599 -11.00 18.19 -19.29
N TRP A 600 -10.48 17.00 -19.57
CA TRP A 600 -10.77 16.25 -20.79
C TRP A 600 -12.17 15.63 -20.83
N ALA A 601 -12.96 15.75 -19.76
CA ALA A 601 -14.35 15.30 -19.75
C ALA A 601 -15.35 16.35 -20.25
N VAL A 602 -14.88 17.57 -20.54
CA VAL A 602 -15.76 18.66 -20.97
C VAL A 602 -15.93 18.64 -22.49
N ARG A 603 -17.16 18.91 -22.93
CA ARG A 603 -17.52 19.09 -24.35
C ARG A 603 -18.22 20.43 -24.57
N PRO A 604 -17.99 21.10 -25.72
CA PRO A 604 -16.99 20.79 -26.75
C PRO A 604 -15.54 20.97 -26.23
N LEU A 605 -14.57 20.32 -26.88
CA LEU A 605 -13.14 20.55 -26.58
C LEU A 605 -12.69 21.91 -27.09
N ARG A 606 -11.79 22.58 -26.35
CA ARG A 606 -11.20 23.87 -26.79
C ARG A 606 -10.14 23.63 -27.87
N ARG A 607 -9.90 24.65 -28.72
CA ARG A 607 -8.85 24.63 -29.75
C ARG A 607 -7.48 24.23 -29.19
N GLU A 608 -7.09 24.79 -28.05
CA GLU A 608 -5.78 24.50 -27.43
C GLU A 608 -5.71 23.06 -26.89
N GLN A 609 -6.82 22.51 -26.36
CA GLN A 609 -6.89 21.10 -25.98
C GLN A 609 -6.75 20.20 -27.21
N MET A 610 -7.44 20.52 -28.30
CA MET A 610 -7.34 19.73 -29.54
C MET A 610 -5.91 19.75 -30.10
N LYS A 611 -5.25 20.91 -30.11
CA LYS A 611 -3.85 21.03 -30.57
C LYS A 611 -2.88 20.29 -29.67
N TYR A 612 -3.05 20.41 -28.35
CA TYR A 612 -2.23 19.70 -27.37
C TYR A 612 -2.34 18.18 -27.57
N ALA A 613 -3.57 17.65 -27.58
CA ALA A 613 -3.84 16.23 -27.77
C ALA A 613 -3.27 15.72 -29.12
N ALA A 614 -3.51 16.46 -30.21
CA ALA A 614 -2.96 16.10 -31.51
C ALA A 614 -1.43 16.07 -31.53
N MET A 615 -0.78 17.04 -30.86
CA MET A 615 0.67 17.11 -30.76
C MET A 615 1.25 15.93 -29.97
N ASP A 616 0.63 15.53 -28.85
CA ASP A 616 1.15 14.45 -28.01
C ASP A 616 1.21 13.10 -28.76
N ALA A 617 0.25 12.81 -29.64
CA ALA A 617 0.33 11.65 -30.53
C ALA A 617 1.27 11.89 -31.74
N TYR A 618 1.26 13.08 -32.35
CA TYR A 618 2.08 13.36 -33.54
C TYR A 618 3.59 13.41 -33.23
N CYS A 619 3.95 13.90 -32.05
CA CYS A 619 5.34 14.04 -31.63
C CYS A 619 6.06 12.68 -31.56
N LEU A 620 5.34 11.59 -31.28
CA LEU A 620 5.87 10.22 -31.26
C LEU A 620 6.44 9.81 -32.62
N ILE A 621 5.77 10.20 -33.71
CA ILE A 621 6.22 9.94 -35.08
C ILE A 621 7.53 10.69 -35.35
N ARG A 622 7.60 11.98 -34.96
CA ARG A 622 8.81 12.78 -35.13
C ARG A 622 9.98 12.25 -34.32
N ILE A 623 9.73 11.82 -33.09
CA ILE A 623 10.72 11.20 -32.21
C ILE A 623 11.24 9.91 -32.85
N TYR A 624 10.34 9.03 -33.30
CA TYR A 624 10.70 7.77 -33.96
C TYR A 624 11.59 8.00 -35.18
N ASP A 625 11.22 8.92 -36.07
CA ASP A 625 12.00 9.21 -37.28
C ASP A 625 13.39 9.72 -36.93
N ARG A 626 13.49 10.64 -35.96
CA ARG A 626 14.77 11.19 -35.55
C ARG A 626 15.66 10.14 -34.89
N MET A 627 15.09 9.28 -34.04
CA MET A 627 15.81 8.17 -33.41
C MET A 627 16.32 7.18 -34.45
N LYS A 628 15.49 6.84 -35.44
CA LYS A 628 15.87 5.93 -36.52
C LYS A 628 17.07 6.45 -37.29
N VAL A 629 17.00 7.70 -37.77
CA VAL A 629 18.11 8.35 -38.48
C VAL A 629 19.38 8.34 -37.64
N ARG A 630 19.31 8.74 -36.37
CA ARG A 630 20.47 8.73 -35.48
C ARG A 630 21.06 7.33 -35.34
N ALA A 631 20.24 6.36 -34.97
CA ALA A 631 20.68 4.99 -34.74
C ALA A 631 21.33 4.39 -35.99
N THR A 632 20.71 4.51 -37.16
CA THR A 632 21.19 3.85 -38.38
C THR A 632 22.27 4.63 -39.13
N GLU A 633 22.11 5.94 -39.28
CA GLU A 633 23.00 6.77 -40.12
C GLU A 633 24.14 7.38 -39.32
N GLU A 634 23.90 7.83 -38.08
CA GLU A 634 24.92 8.51 -37.26
C GLU A 634 25.76 7.50 -36.44
N PHE A 635 25.16 6.39 -35.96
CA PHE A 635 25.82 5.45 -35.04
C PHE A 635 25.95 4.00 -35.56
N GLY A 636 25.35 3.66 -36.72
CA GLY A 636 25.48 2.33 -37.34
C GLY A 636 24.89 1.17 -36.52
N MET A 637 23.89 1.43 -35.68
CA MET A 637 23.24 0.46 -34.81
C MET A 637 22.25 -0.44 -35.56
N ASN A 638 21.99 -1.63 -35.00
CA ASN A 638 20.96 -2.53 -35.53
C ASN A 638 19.56 -2.12 -35.05
N TRP A 639 18.91 -1.25 -35.83
CA TRP A 639 17.57 -0.74 -35.55
C TRP A 639 16.51 -1.84 -35.30
N GLN A 640 16.58 -2.93 -36.07
CA GLN A 640 15.56 -3.98 -36.02
C GLN A 640 15.54 -4.68 -34.67
N THR A 641 16.71 -4.94 -34.09
CA THR A 641 16.85 -5.53 -32.75
C THR A 641 16.19 -4.66 -31.67
N HIS A 642 16.45 -3.34 -31.69
CA HIS A 642 15.86 -2.43 -30.71
C HIS A 642 14.34 -2.26 -30.88
N LEU A 643 13.85 -2.35 -32.13
CA LEU A 643 12.43 -2.33 -32.43
C LEU A 643 11.72 -3.57 -31.84
N GLU A 644 12.30 -4.75 -32.01
CA GLU A 644 11.75 -6.00 -31.44
C GLU A 644 11.76 -5.98 -29.90
N MET A 645 12.82 -5.43 -29.29
CA MET A 645 12.91 -5.28 -27.82
C MET A 645 11.92 -4.27 -27.24
N SER A 646 11.45 -3.32 -28.05
CA SER A 646 10.53 -2.26 -27.63
C SER A 646 9.06 -2.58 -27.89
N ASP A 647 8.78 -3.70 -28.57
CA ASP A 647 7.41 -4.22 -28.72
C ASP A 647 6.84 -4.63 -27.36
N VAL A 648 5.67 -4.10 -27.02
CA VAL A 648 5.01 -4.29 -25.72
C VAL A 648 4.41 -5.69 -25.57
N ILE A 649 4.16 -6.39 -26.68
CA ILE A 649 3.46 -7.68 -26.72
C ILE A 649 4.46 -8.85 -26.75
N GLN A 650 5.67 -8.65 -27.27
CA GLN A 650 6.70 -9.71 -27.35
C GLN A 650 7.50 -9.95 -26.06
N VAL A 651 7.14 -9.30 -24.95
CA VAL A 651 7.77 -9.56 -23.65
C VAL A 651 7.33 -10.95 -23.14
N LYS A 652 8.25 -11.93 -23.19
CA LYS A 652 8.03 -13.26 -22.60
C LYS A 652 7.45 -13.13 -21.19
N PRO A 653 6.45 -13.95 -20.80
CA PRO A 653 5.86 -13.88 -19.47
C PRO A 653 6.94 -14.06 -18.41
N LYS A 654 7.06 -13.09 -17.50
CA LYS A 654 7.83 -13.23 -16.26
C LYS A 654 7.32 -14.50 -15.56
N GLN A 655 8.19 -15.48 -15.42
CA GLN A 655 7.96 -16.62 -14.53
C GLN A 655 7.46 -16.10 -13.17
N PRO A 656 6.46 -16.76 -12.55
CA PRO A 656 5.90 -16.30 -11.28
C PRO A 656 7.03 -16.14 -10.28
N LYS A 657 7.23 -14.91 -9.80
CA LYS A 657 8.22 -14.60 -8.76
C LYS A 657 7.91 -15.51 -7.56
N LYS A 658 8.78 -16.50 -7.33
CA LYS A 658 8.83 -17.24 -6.06
C LYS A 658 8.85 -16.21 -4.93
N GLY A 659 8.05 -16.49 -3.90
CA GLY A 659 7.67 -15.55 -2.86
C GLY A 659 8.82 -14.73 -2.30
N LYS A 660 8.49 -13.49 -1.91
CA LYS A 660 9.34 -12.51 -1.18
C LYS A 660 10.66 -13.13 -0.72
N LYS A 661 11.75 -12.84 -1.45
CA LYS A 661 13.10 -13.11 -0.93
C LYS A 661 13.14 -12.50 0.47
N LYS A 662 13.34 -13.35 1.49
CA LYS A 662 13.73 -12.91 2.83
C LYS A 662 14.89 -11.93 2.63
N ALA A 663 14.89 -10.82 3.37
CA ALA A 663 15.98 -9.85 3.39
C ALA A 663 17.32 -10.57 3.24
N THR A 664 18.04 -10.25 2.17
CA THR A 664 19.32 -10.88 1.82
C THR A 664 20.21 -10.79 3.05
N ARG A 665 20.46 -11.93 3.70
CA ARG A 665 21.51 -12.01 4.72
C ARG A 665 22.79 -11.72 3.97
N VAL A 666 23.48 -10.64 4.35
CA VAL A 666 24.89 -10.44 3.96
C VAL A 666 25.63 -11.73 4.31
N ASP A 667 26.27 -12.33 3.32
CA ASP A 667 27.01 -13.58 3.49
C ASP A 667 28.19 -13.35 4.45
N ASP A 668 28.42 -14.27 5.38
CA ASP A 668 29.47 -14.12 6.40
C ASP A 668 30.86 -14.09 5.75
N ASN A 669 31.01 -14.68 4.55
CA ASN A 669 32.23 -14.62 3.75
C ASN A 669 32.47 -13.23 3.12
N GLU A 670 31.41 -12.58 2.63
CA GLU A 670 31.46 -11.21 2.11
C GLU A 670 31.79 -10.19 3.21
N LEU A 671 31.25 -10.38 4.41
CA LEU A 671 31.55 -9.54 5.57
C LEU A 671 33.03 -9.67 5.99
N GLN A 672 33.58 -10.88 5.95
CA GLN A 672 35.00 -11.13 6.23
C GLN A 672 35.92 -10.43 5.21
N GLN A 673 35.59 -10.49 3.91
CA GLN A 673 36.36 -9.80 2.86
C GLN A 673 36.29 -8.27 3.00
N MET A 674 35.14 -7.73 3.41
CA MET A 674 35.01 -6.31 3.73
C MET A 674 35.91 -5.90 4.90
N MET A 675 35.95 -6.70 5.98
CA MET A 675 36.82 -6.43 7.13
C MET A 675 38.29 -6.33 6.71
N GLU A 676 38.75 -7.23 5.84
CA GLU A 676 40.12 -7.23 5.33
C GLU A 676 40.41 -5.97 4.51
N ARG A 677 39.49 -5.54 3.62
CA ARG A 677 39.64 -4.30 2.84
C ARG A 677 39.63 -3.04 3.70
N VAL A 678 38.73 -2.96 4.68
CA VAL A 678 38.64 -1.82 5.61
C VAL A 678 39.91 -1.75 6.46
N ASN A 679 40.32 -2.87 7.07
CA ASN A 679 41.48 -2.90 7.95
C ASN A 679 42.80 -2.65 7.19
N ALA A 680 42.89 -3.03 5.92
CA ALA A 680 44.03 -2.72 5.05
C ALA A 680 44.09 -1.26 4.61
N ALA A 681 42.95 -0.56 4.55
CA ALA A 681 42.87 0.84 4.14
C ALA A 681 43.09 1.85 5.27
N VAL A 682 43.17 1.40 6.53
CA VAL A 682 43.39 2.25 7.71
C VAL A 682 44.86 2.13 8.16
N ASP A 683 45.66 3.17 7.89
CA ASP A 683 47.06 3.25 8.30
C ASP A 683 47.22 3.21 9.83
N GLU A 684 48.27 2.54 10.32
CA GLU A 684 48.55 2.42 11.76
C GLU A 684 48.78 3.77 12.46
N SER A 685 49.15 4.81 11.72
CA SER A 685 49.35 6.17 12.24
C SER A 685 48.05 6.98 12.41
N THR A 686 46.95 6.57 11.77
CA THR A 686 45.62 7.22 11.87
C THR A 686 44.59 6.36 12.62
N ALA A 687 44.86 5.07 12.82
CA ALA A 687 44.09 4.18 13.67
C ALA A 687 44.23 4.60 15.15
N ASN A 688 43.43 5.57 15.59
CA ASN A 688 43.49 6.14 16.94
C ASN A 688 42.98 5.18 18.06
N GLY A 689 43.06 3.86 17.85
CA GLY A 689 42.60 2.83 18.79
C GLY A 689 41.09 2.81 19.04
N GLN A 690 40.29 3.56 18.27
CA GLN A 690 38.84 3.65 18.43
C GLN A 690 38.18 2.31 18.12
N ARG A 691 37.41 1.81 19.09
CA ARG A 691 36.55 0.63 18.89
C ARG A 691 35.24 1.05 18.21
N PRO A 692 34.56 0.15 17.48
CA PRO A 692 33.26 0.46 16.91
C PRO A 692 32.23 0.99 17.93
N SER A 693 32.28 0.51 19.17
CA SER A 693 31.43 0.97 20.28
C SER A 693 31.63 2.43 20.69
N ASP A 694 32.77 3.02 20.36
CA ASP A 694 33.11 4.41 20.72
C ASP A 694 32.47 5.42 19.76
N VAL A 695 31.99 4.95 18.60
CA VAL A 695 31.31 5.77 17.61
C VAL A 695 29.80 5.66 17.81
N LYS A 696 29.16 6.82 18.01
CA LYS A 696 27.70 6.92 18.18
C LYS A 696 27.10 7.65 17.00
N VAL A 697 26.11 7.05 16.37
CA VAL A 697 25.45 7.60 15.17
C VAL A 697 23.93 7.66 15.31
N ILE A 698 23.31 8.57 14.58
CA ILE A 698 21.86 8.66 14.35
C ILE A 698 21.66 8.58 12.85
N VAL A 699 20.79 7.69 12.39
CA VAL A 699 20.47 7.55 10.96
C VAL A 699 19.05 7.99 10.68
N ASP A 700 18.83 8.59 9.50
CA ASP A 700 17.49 8.90 9.02
C ASP A 700 16.73 7.65 8.53
N SER A 701 15.43 7.81 8.25
CA SER A 701 14.55 6.72 7.79
C SER A 701 14.97 6.06 6.48
N MET A 702 15.66 6.79 5.60
CA MET A 702 16.17 6.26 4.32
C MET A 702 17.43 5.41 4.52
N MET A 703 18.17 5.66 5.61
CA MET A 703 19.40 4.97 5.99
C MET A 703 19.18 3.83 7.01
N PHE A 704 17.95 3.38 7.23
CA PHE A 704 17.64 2.33 8.21
C PHE A 704 18.30 0.99 7.90
N GLY A 705 18.47 0.66 6.62
CA GLY A 705 19.23 -0.52 6.20
C GLY A 705 20.65 -0.45 6.75
N LEU A 706 21.38 0.61 6.41
CA LEU A 706 22.72 0.87 6.90
C LEU A 706 22.78 0.89 8.43
N GLY A 707 21.89 1.62 9.11
CA GLY A 707 21.89 1.70 10.57
C GLY A 707 21.73 0.36 11.28
N LYS A 708 20.95 -0.57 10.71
CA LYS A 708 20.85 -1.95 11.22
C LYS A 708 22.16 -2.72 11.04
N HIS A 709 22.87 -2.51 9.93
CA HIS A 709 24.16 -3.15 9.70
C HIS A 709 25.27 -2.56 10.57
N LEU A 710 25.29 -1.24 10.80
CA LEU A 710 26.25 -0.60 11.71
C LEU A 710 26.12 -1.13 13.14
N ARG A 711 24.88 -1.39 13.62
CA ARG A 711 24.67 -2.08 14.91
C ARG A 711 25.29 -3.47 14.96
N ARG A 712 25.29 -4.20 13.85
CA ARG A 712 25.94 -5.52 13.74
C ARG A 712 27.47 -5.43 13.69
N CYS A 713 28.02 -4.25 13.45
CA CYS A 713 29.46 -4.00 13.51
C CYS A 713 29.86 -3.38 14.86
N GLY A 714 28.99 -3.41 15.87
CA GLY A 714 29.28 -2.87 17.20
C GLY A 714 29.08 -1.37 17.38
N ILE A 715 28.60 -0.64 16.36
CA ILE A 715 28.41 0.83 16.42
C ILE A 715 27.07 1.18 17.08
N ASP A 716 27.10 2.06 18.09
CA ASP A 716 25.89 2.55 18.76
C ASP A 716 25.07 3.45 17.82
N THR A 717 24.01 2.89 17.25
CA THR A 717 23.21 3.54 16.21
C THR A 717 21.76 3.75 16.66
N ILE A 718 21.25 4.98 16.57
CA ILE A 718 19.83 5.30 16.74
C ILE A 718 19.14 5.38 15.36
N LEU A 719 17.97 4.74 15.23
CA LEU A 719 17.15 4.78 14.03
C LEU A 719 16.02 5.81 14.24
N ALA A 720 16.12 6.99 13.62
CA ALA A 720 15.10 8.03 13.76
C ALA A 720 13.99 7.88 12.70
N GLU A 721 12.76 7.56 13.15
CA GLU A 721 11.62 7.27 12.25
C GLU A 721 11.11 8.50 11.50
N THR A 722 11.27 9.68 12.08
CA THR A 722 10.81 10.94 11.50
C THR A 722 11.91 12.00 11.55
N ARG A 723 11.83 12.99 10.66
CA ARG A 723 12.79 14.11 10.66
C ARG A 723 12.77 14.89 11.97
N ASP A 724 11.59 15.09 12.55
CA ASP A 724 11.46 15.78 13.84
C ASP A 724 12.15 15.00 14.96
N SER A 725 11.95 13.67 15.01
CA SER A 725 12.65 12.82 15.99
C SER A 725 14.16 12.81 15.80
N LEU A 726 14.66 12.90 14.56
CA LEU A 726 16.08 13.00 14.27
C LEU A 726 16.65 14.31 14.81
N VAL A 727 15.99 15.43 14.55
CA VAL A 727 16.43 16.76 14.99
C VAL A 727 16.35 16.87 16.52
N GLU A 728 15.30 16.34 17.16
CA GLU A 728 15.16 16.33 18.61
C GLU A 728 16.25 15.47 19.28
N CYS A 729 16.48 14.26 18.77
CA CYS A 729 17.52 13.36 19.27
C CYS A 729 18.91 13.98 19.08
N ALA A 730 19.19 14.57 17.92
CA ALA A 730 20.47 15.24 17.64
C ALA A 730 20.73 16.48 18.51
N LYS A 731 19.67 17.15 18.97
CA LYS A 731 19.76 18.28 19.93
C LYS A 731 20.06 17.79 21.35
N ARG A 732 19.44 16.68 21.76
CA ARG A 732 19.59 16.08 23.09
C ARG A 732 20.95 15.39 23.25
N GLU A 733 21.39 14.67 22.23
CA GLU A 733 22.60 13.84 22.25
C GLU A 733 23.67 14.43 21.32
N ARG A 734 24.36 15.46 21.84
CA ARG A 734 25.32 16.28 21.07
C ARG A 734 26.59 15.54 20.62
N GLU A 735 26.84 14.35 21.16
CA GLU A 735 28.02 13.54 20.84
C GLU A 735 27.81 12.61 19.64
N ARG A 736 26.57 12.45 19.15
CA ARG A 736 26.26 11.56 18.02
C ARG A 736 26.47 12.24 16.68
N TYR A 737 27.02 11.50 15.73
CA TYR A 737 27.07 11.87 14.31
C TYR A 737 25.74 11.56 13.62
N ILE A 738 25.35 12.38 12.65
CA ILE A 738 24.13 12.19 11.88
C ILE A 738 24.51 11.65 10.51
N LEU A 739 24.08 10.42 10.17
CA LEU A 739 24.26 9.85 8.85
C LEU A 739 23.00 10.08 8.02
N THR A 740 23.15 10.72 6.87
CA THR A 740 22.05 11.06 5.96
C THR A 740 22.57 11.10 4.52
N SER A 741 21.67 11.19 3.53
CA SER A 741 22.04 11.28 2.12
C SER A 741 21.11 12.19 1.32
N GLY A 742 21.58 12.64 0.15
CA GLY A 742 20.77 13.39 -0.81
C GLY A 742 20.21 14.71 -0.28
N LYS A 743 18.94 15.01 -0.60
CA LYS A 743 18.28 16.28 -0.23
C LYS A 743 18.20 16.50 1.29
N ALA A 744 18.10 15.43 2.07
CA ALA A 744 18.02 15.48 3.53
C ALA A 744 19.28 16.10 4.16
N TYR A 745 20.46 15.84 3.59
CA TYR A 745 21.72 16.45 4.00
C TYR A 745 21.68 17.98 3.86
N ASN A 746 21.27 18.47 2.69
CA ASN A 746 21.20 19.90 2.39
C ASN A 746 20.20 20.63 3.30
N GLU A 747 19.08 19.99 3.65
CA GLU A 747 18.09 20.55 4.57
C GLU A 747 18.60 20.60 6.02
N LEU A 748 19.28 19.55 6.48
CA LEU A 748 19.85 19.51 7.83
C LEU A 748 20.98 20.54 8.01
N LEU A 749 21.75 20.82 6.96
CA LEU A 749 22.71 21.92 6.94
C LEU A 749 22.05 23.30 7.05
N ARG A 750 20.82 23.48 6.56
CA ARG A 750 20.07 24.76 6.71
C ARG A 750 19.51 24.95 8.11
N ASN A 751 19.50 23.91 8.95
CA ASN A 751 19.00 24.00 10.31
C ASN A 751 20.03 24.68 11.21
N ARG A 752 19.72 25.91 11.67
CA ARG A 752 20.62 26.73 12.52
C ARG A 752 21.12 26.02 13.78
N ALA A 753 20.36 25.05 14.32
CA ALA A 753 20.75 24.31 15.52
C ALA A 753 21.77 23.19 15.26
N LEU A 754 21.87 22.70 14.02
CA LEU A 754 22.72 21.55 13.65
C LEU A 754 23.88 21.94 12.71
N CYS A 755 23.71 23.01 11.92
CA CYS A 755 24.68 23.54 10.96
C CYS A 755 26.05 23.85 11.58
N ALA A 756 26.10 24.32 12.83
CA ALA A 756 27.35 24.75 13.47
C ALA A 756 28.24 23.59 13.95
N SER A 757 27.80 22.34 13.81
CA SER A 757 28.35 21.24 14.61
C SER A 757 29.26 20.24 13.90
N ASN A 758 29.54 20.38 12.60
CA ASN A 758 30.39 19.48 11.78
C ASN A 758 30.16 17.95 11.98
N ARG A 759 28.98 17.57 12.49
CA ARG A 759 28.60 16.21 12.88
C ARG A 759 27.69 15.52 11.87
N ILE A 760 27.38 16.17 10.75
CA ILE A 760 26.49 15.62 9.72
C ILE A 760 27.35 15.01 8.62
N LEU A 761 27.32 13.70 8.49
CA LEU A 761 28.01 12.95 7.45
C LEU A 761 27.03 12.62 6.33
N CYS A 762 27.36 13.07 5.12
CA CYS A 762 26.65 12.67 3.90
C CYS A 762 27.25 11.35 3.42
N VAL A 763 26.43 10.30 3.35
CA VAL A 763 26.83 9.06 2.67
C VAL A 763 26.48 9.22 1.18
N PRO A 764 27.48 9.22 0.27
CA PRO A 764 27.24 9.44 -1.15
C PRO A 764 26.53 8.23 -1.78
N ALA A 765 25.66 8.49 -2.75
CA ALA A 765 25.13 7.48 -3.67
C ALA A 765 24.57 6.20 -3.00
N VAL A 766 23.85 6.35 -1.89
CA VAL A 766 23.23 5.25 -1.11
C VAL A 766 22.34 4.34 -1.98
N GLN A 767 21.77 4.86 -3.06
CA GLN A 767 20.92 4.11 -3.98
C GLN A 767 21.71 3.22 -4.95
N THR A 768 22.99 3.50 -5.19
CA THR A 768 23.87 2.72 -6.07
C THR A 768 24.87 1.86 -5.31
N MET A 769 25.21 2.24 -4.07
CA MET A 769 26.08 1.45 -3.20
C MET A 769 25.35 0.26 -2.60
N ASN A 770 25.96 -0.92 -2.66
CA ASN A 770 25.46 -2.09 -1.92
C ASN A 770 25.67 -1.91 -0.40
N ALA A 771 25.04 -2.76 0.41
CA ALA A 771 25.08 -2.63 1.87
C ALA A 771 26.51 -2.69 2.44
N ILE A 772 27.41 -3.44 1.81
CA ILE A 772 28.81 -3.61 2.24
C ILE A 772 29.60 -2.33 1.95
N GLU A 773 29.45 -1.77 0.75
CA GLU A 773 30.10 -0.51 0.35
C GLU A 773 29.69 0.66 1.26
N GLN A 774 28.43 0.70 1.68
CA GLN A 774 27.94 1.71 2.62
C GLN A 774 28.57 1.56 4.01
N ILE A 775 28.72 0.33 4.51
CA ILE A 775 29.40 0.05 5.80
C ILE A 775 30.88 0.41 5.69
N GLU A 776 31.54 -0.02 4.62
CA GLU A 776 32.95 0.24 4.33
C GLU A 776 33.24 1.75 4.28
N TYR A 777 32.35 2.55 3.67
CA TYR A 777 32.47 4.00 3.66
C TYR A 777 32.44 4.61 5.06
N VAL A 778 31.49 4.19 5.90
CA VAL A 778 31.36 4.71 7.28
C VAL A 778 32.56 4.30 8.14
N LEU A 779 33.00 3.05 8.07
CA LEU A 779 34.15 2.57 8.83
C LEU A 779 35.45 3.27 8.43
N LYS A 780 35.67 3.50 7.12
CA LYS A 780 36.82 4.27 6.62
C LYS A 780 36.77 5.73 7.05
N TYR A 781 35.60 6.36 7.02
CA TYR A 781 35.44 7.76 7.45
C TYR A 781 35.82 7.97 8.92
N PHE A 782 35.46 7.02 9.78
CA PHE A 782 35.81 7.07 11.21
C PHE A 782 37.15 6.39 11.54
N HIS A 783 37.91 5.92 10.53
CA HIS A 783 39.18 5.21 10.71
C HIS A 783 39.10 4.02 11.68
N ILE A 784 37.99 3.28 11.65
CA ILE A 784 37.73 2.16 12.56
C ILE A 784 38.24 0.85 11.94
N LYS A 785 39.04 0.10 12.72
CA LYS A 785 39.35 -1.30 12.40
C LYS A 785 38.26 -2.20 12.99
N LEU A 786 37.76 -3.14 12.19
CA LEU A 786 36.71 -4.06 12.59
C LEU A 786 37.30 -5.45 12.87
N HIS A 787 37.08 -5.98 14.07
CA HIS A 787 37.52 -7.32 14.47
C HIS A 787 36.34 -8.27 14.60
N LYS A 788 36.61 -9.58 14.62
CA LYS A 788 35.56 -10.61 14.77
C LYS A 788 34.80 -10.51 16.10
N GLU A 789 35.41 -9.89 17.11
CA GLU A 789 34.82 -9.69 18.44
C GLU A 789 33.77 -8.58 18.48
N ASP A 790 33.71 -7.73 17.44
CA ASP A 790 32.79 -6.58 17.34
C ASP A 790 31.47 -6.92 16.62
N ILE A 791 31.36 -8.12 16.04
CA ILE A 791 30.22 -8.62 15.24
C ILE A 791 29.43 -9.67 16.02
#